data_AF-V9KKX0-F1
#
_entry.id   AF-V9KKX0-F1
#
_cell.length_a   1.000
_cell.length_b   1.000
_cell.length_c   1.000
_cell.angle_alpha   90.00
_cell.angle_beta   90.00
_cell.angle_gamma   90.00
#
_symmetry.space_group_name_H-M   'P 1'
#
loop_
_entity.id
_entity.type
_entity.pdbx_description
1 polymer ?
#
loop_
_entity_poly.entity_id
_entity_poly.type
_entity_poly.pdbx_seq_one_letter_code
_entity_poly.pdbx_strand_id
1 'polypeptide(L)'
;RVPSSGGGRPSRTGLLTETSSRYARKISGTTALQEALKEKQQHIEQLLAERDLERAEVAKATSHICEVEKELTVLKATHEQYVAEAEANLQRVGTLLNNAERQKVELLNTLEEEKRKIEDLQFRVEEESITKGDLELTTEAEKSRIAQLEEELELRRKEMEELQLGLRDSDNPEHSLSLQSETFKLREQLLCANREHQVESNTLREQLESKVKEHQQETERLKAANTKYSQDITELRQRLDQATKENMEMMDGWKDKLDNLVSDHQRSLEELKLSLISGSDGQNSELVELRATLESLKMEQQLELENLKAKHEIETAVYIKEREDARDKLQEAKSELAEHNDVWRAQLEAATSQQNQDLLMVTDQLRKTQLRLNEQEELRDGYKTQAQAISFLKEQICLAERKILDYEVLQQSEALAKQQVWSLQETLRASESKIKALEAHPPPQPVECNDWPKEKQHMKQAMEDLFEKLNRREKEVSSVTSQNELLKSQVIALEGRSRGAEKRAEMLGREKGRLEGELESLARKSHDASGQLVIISQELLKKESNLNELRSLLLETSRQPGAGERELSREVHKAEWRLKEQKLQEDIKVLREKLQVLGTEKFKPDQKRRPASLQGPEPDSEISKLQQRLLNTEETLRSALEQNQQLEKLMEAMQTLDSAGSANGVHQQGQLDLVRETRSFKQEQDC
;
A
#
# COMPACT_ATOMS: atom_id res chain seq x y z
N ARG A 1 -79.35 23.39 13.63
CA ARG A 1 -80.47 24.05 12.89
C ARG A 1 -81.67 24.13 13.84
N VAL A 2 -82.40 25.24 13.85
CA VAL A 2 -83.66 25.56 14.59
C VAL A 2 -84.80 25.41 13.56
N PRO A 3 -86.05 24.95 13.85
CA PRO A 3 -87.04 25.46 14.85
C PRO A 3 -87.87 24.35 15.57
N SER A 4 -89.02 24.59 16.23
CA SER A 4 -89.50 25.62 17.21
C SER A 4 -91.03 25.47 17.40
N SER A 5 -91.59 26.02 18.51
CA SER A 5 -93.05 26.18 18.79
C SER A 5 -93.86 24.88 19.01
N GLY A 6 -94.99 24.86 19.74
CA GLY A 6 -95.67 25.86 20.58
C GLY A 6 -97.00 25.27 21.12
N GLY A 7 -97.33 25.42 22.40
CA GLY A 7 -98.27 26.46 22.87
C GLY A 7 -99.54 25.83 23.50
N GLY A 8 -100.44 26.64 24.10
CA GLY A 8 -101.81 26.20 24.45
C GLY A 8 -102.10 25.85 25.92
N ARG A 9 -102.61 26.84 26.68
CA ARG A 9 -103.53 26.68 27.84
C ARG A 9 -104.94 27.14 27.37
N PRO A 10 -106.05 26.95 28.11
CA PRO A 10 -106.28 26.18 29.34
C PRO A 10 -107.61 25.36 29.35
N SER A 11 -107.97 24.81 30.53
CA SER A 11 -109.33 24.83 31.14
C SER A 11 -110.14 23.52 31.34
N ARG A 12 -110.85 23.55 32.49
CA ARG A 12 -112.03 22.79 32.93
C ARG A 12 -111.92 21.29 33.24
N THR A 13 -112.08 21.01 34.55
CA THR A 13 -113.12 20.14 35.16
C THR A 13 -113.94 19.25 34.23
N GLY A 14 -114.18 17.97 34.54
CA GLY A 14 -113.99 17.25 35.81
C GLY A 14 -115.04 16.12 35.93
N LEU A 15 -115.00 15.37 37.05
CA LEU A 15 -115.72 14.10 37.28
C LEU A 15 -115.30 12.94 36.34
N LEU A 16 -114.80 11.84 36.95
CA LEU A 16 -114.99 10.41 36.61
C LEU A 16 -113.87 9.54 37.24
N THR A 17 -113.61 9.72 38.54
CA THR A 17 -112.42 9.19 39.24
C THR A 17 -112.72 8.12 40.30
N GLU A 18 -113.73 7.26 40.10
CA GLU A 18 -113.99 6.11 40.99
C GLU A 18 -114.04 4.75 40.30
N THR A 19 -114.70 4.63 39.14
CA THR A 19 -114.68 3.37 38.34
C THR A 19 -113.27 3.02 37.85
N SER A 20 -112.42 4.03 37.68
CA SER A 20 -111.04 3.89 37.19
C SER A 20 -110.18 2.96 38.08
N SER A 21 -110.26 3.03 39.42
CA SER A 21 -109.27 2.36 40.30
C SER A 21 -109.16 0.85 40.12
N ARG A 22 -110.26 0.13 39.80
CA ARG A 22 -110.21 -1.32 39.55
C ARG A 22 -109.71 -1.66 38.13
N TYR A 23 -110.06 -0.86 37.13
CA TYR A 23 -109.51 -1.01 35.78
C TYR A 23 -108.02 -0.66 35.77
N ALA A 24 -107.64 0.48 36.35
CA ALA A 24 -106.25 0.93 36.49
C ALA A 24 -105.36 -0.09 37.21
N ARG A 25 -105.88 -0.86 38.17
CA ARG A 25 -105.09 -1.92 38.85
C ARG A 25 -104.90 -3.18 38.00
N LYS A 26 -105.91 -3.56 37.20
CA LYS A 26 -105.79 -4.65 36.22
C LYS A 26 -104.87 -4.26 35.06
N ILE A 27 -105.04 -3.04 34.55
CA ILE A 27 -104.18 -2.41 33.54
C ILE A 27 -102.75 -2.34 34.07
N SER A 28 -102.50 -1.73 35.23
CA SER A 28 -101.16 -1.60 35.84
C SER A 28 -100.42 -2.94 35.97
N GLY A 29 -101.10 -4.02 36.36
CA GLY A 29 -100.50 -5.35 36.38
C GLY A 29 -100.06 -5.85 34.99
N THR A 30 -100.87 -5.61 33.94
CA THR A 30 -100.48 -5.90 32.55
C THR A 30 -99.47 -4.91 31.97
N THR A 31 -99.48 -3.64 32.40
CA THR A 31 -98.56 -2.59 31.95
C THR A 31 -97.16 -2.85 32.50
N ALA A 32 -97.03 -3.16 33.79
CA ALA A 32 -95.75 -3.55 34.39
C ALA A 32 -95.15 -4.81 33.74
N LEU A 33 -95.99 -5.78 33.34
CA LEU A 33 -95.55 -6.94 32.55
C LEU A 33 -95.11 -6.55 31.12
N GLN A 34 -95.81 -5.62 30.46
CA GLN A 34 -95.43 -5.11 29.14
C GLN A 34 -94.16 -4.25 29.18
N GLU A 35 -93.93 -3.51 30.27
CA GLU A 35 -92.73 -2.72 30.53
C GLU A 35 -91.54 -3.65 30.80
N ALA A 36 -91.66 -4.60 31.72
CA ALA A 36 -90.62 -5.62 31.95
C ALA A 36 -90.29 -6.45 30.70
N LEU A 37 -91.29 -6.75 29.85
CA LEU A 37 -91.07 -7.47 28.58
C LEU A 37 -90.33 -6.57 27.56
N LYS A 38 -90.63 -5.27 27.49
CA LYS A 38 -89.87 -4.30 26.69
C LYS A 38 -88.43 -4.12 27.21
N GLU A 39 -88.22 -4.04 28.52
CA GLU A 39 -86.88 -3.98 29.10
C GLU A 39 -86.06 -5.23 28.77
N LYS A 40 -86.66 -6.42 28.82
CA LYS A 40 -86.00 -7.66 28.39
C LYS A 40 -85.73 -7.70 26.89
N GLN A 41 -86.64 -7.17 26.06
CA GLN A 41 -86.40 -7.03 24.62
C GLN A 41 -85.24 -6.07 24.32
N GLN A 42 -85.20 -4.90 24.98
CA GLN A 42 -84.09 -3.94 24.85
C GLN A 42 -82.76 -4.52 25.33
N HIS A 43 -82.75 -5.31 26.41
CA HIS A 43 -81.54 -5.97 26.88
C HIS A 43 -81.06 -7.08 25.92
N ILE A 44 -81.98 -7.81 25.27
CA ILE A 44 -81.63 -8.75 24.19
C ILE A 44 -81.03 -8.01 22.99
N GLU A 45 -81.62 -6.87 22.60
CA GLU A 45 -81.10 -6.02 21.52
C GLU A 45 -79.71 -5.44 21.84
N GLN A 46 -79.47 -5.03 23.10
CA GLN A 46 -78.15 -4.62 23.59
C GLN A 46 -77.13 -5.76 23.50
N LEU A 47 -77.45 -6.95 24.04
CA LEU A 47 -76.54 -8.11 24.01
C LEU A 47 -76.21 -8.57 22.59
N LEU A 48 -77.16 -8.42 21.64
CA LEU A 48 -76.91 -8.69 20.22
C LEU A 48 -75.96 -7.66 19.60
N ALA A 49 -76.11 -6.37 19.94
CA ALA A 49 -75.20 -5.31 19.49
C ALA A 49 -73.79 -5.45 20.08
N GLU A 50 -73.68 -5.80 21.37
CA GLU A 50 -72.40 -6.08 22.04
C GLU A 50 -71.68 -7.27 21.37
N ARG A 51 -72.38 -8.40 21.17
CA ARG A 51 -71.85 -9.56 20.44
C ARG A 51 -71.38 -9.22 19.02
N ASP A 52 -72.10 -8.37 18.30
CA ASP A 52 -71.72 -8.02 16.93
C ASP A 52 -70.61 -6.96 16.87
N LEU A 53 -70.42 -6.16 17.93
CA LEU A 53 -69.19 -5.39 18.15
C LEU A 53 -67.99 -6.31 18.40
N GLU A 54 -68.09 -7.26 19.35
CA GLU A 54 -67.05 -8.26 19.64
C GLU A 54 -66.62 -9.01 18.37
N ARG A 55 -67.59 -9.43 17.54
CA ARG A 55 -67.31 -10.09 16.25
C ARG A 55 -66.58 -9.20 15.27
N ALA A 56 -66.92 -7.90 15.20
CA ALA A 56 -66.21 -6.94 14.36
C ALA A 56 -64.79 -6.67 14.86
N GLU A 57 -64.55 -6.70 16.17
CA GLU A 57 -63.22 -6.57 16.78
C GLU A 57 -62.37 -7.83 16.57
N VAL A 58 -62.93 -9.02 16.76
CA VAL A 58 -62.27 -10.30 16.44
C VAL A 58 -61.93 -10.37 14.95
N ALA A 59 -62.81 -9.95 14.04
CA ALA A 59 -62.52 -9.91 12.61
C ALA A 59 -61.35 -8.97 12.26
N LYS A 60 -61.27 -7.79 12.89
CA LYS A 60 -60.13 -6.86 12.74
C LYS A 60 -58.85 -7.47 13.29
N ALA A 61 -58.89 -8.09 14.47
CA ALA A 61 -57.74 -8.75 15.07
C ALA A 61 -57.21 -9.88 14.18
N THR A 62 -58.09 -10.71 13.61
CA THR A 62 -57.70 -11.75 12.64
C THR A 62 -57.08 -11.15 11.37
N SER A 63 -57.64 -10.07 10.82
CA SER A 63 -57.02 -9.39 9.66
C SER A 63 -55.60 -8.92 9.96
N HIS A 64 -55.41 -8.25 11.11
CA HIS A 64 -54.12 -7.72 11.50
C HIS A 64 -53.08 -8.81 11.78
N ILE A 65 -53.48 -9.93 12.40
CA ILE A 65 -52.62 -11.11 12.53
C ILE A 65 -52.18 -11.61 11.15
N CYS A 66 -53.11 -11.77 10.20
CA CYS A 66 -52.81 -12.19 8.84
C CYS A 66 -52.10 -11.12 7.98
N GLU A 67 -51.94 -9.88 8.46
CA GLU A 67 -51.08 -8.86 7.87
C GLU A 67 -49.66 -9.02 8.41
N VAL A 68 -49.50 -9.08 9.74
CA VAL A 68 -48.21 -9.31 10.41
C VAL A 68 -47.58 -10.66 10.00
N GLU A 69 -48.36 -11.71 9.79
CA GLU A 69 -47.86 -13.00 9.27
C GLU A 69 -47.28 -12.90 7.85
N LYS A 70 -47.83 -12.01 7.00
CA LYS A 70 -47.30 -11.75 5.65
C LYS A 70 -46.02 -10.91 5.72
N GLU A 71 -46.01 -9.88 6.54
CA GLU A 71 -44.81 -9.06 6.78
C GLU A 71 -43.67 -9.93 7.33
N LEU A 72 -43.96 -10.82 8.29
CA LEU A 72 -42.99 -11.72 8.91
C LEU A 72 -42.47 -12.82 7.96
N THR A 73 -43.29 -13.30 7.02
CA THR A 73 -42.84 -14.24 5.97
C THR A 73 -41.99 -13.56 4.90
N VAL A 74 -42.33 -12.32 4.50
CA VAL A 74 -41.48 -11.50 3.63
C VAL A 74 -40.15 -11.19 4.31
N LEU A 75 -40.15 -10.78 5.58
CA LEU A 75 -38.94 -10.46 6.34
C LEU A 75 -37.99 -11.66 6.44
N LYS A 76 -38.54 -12.86 6.67
CA LYS A 76 -37.77 -14.12 6.65
C LYS A 76 -37.14 -14.38 5.29
N ALA A 77 -37.91 -14.33 4.20
CA ALA A 77 -37.39 -14.56 2.86
C ALA A 77 -36.27 -13.57 2.50
N THR A 78 -36.41 -12.29 2.85
CA THR A 78 -35.34 -11.29 2.64
C THR A 78 -34.11 -11.52 3.51
N HIS A 79 -34.27 -12.07 4.71
CA HIS A 79 -33.15 -12.41 5.58
C HIS A 79 -32.41 -13.67 5.09
N GLU A 80 -33.15 -14.70 4.67
CA GLU A 80 -32.60 -15.92 4.06
C GLU A 80 -31.82 -15.61 2.77
N GLN A 81 -32.33 -14.70 1.93
CA GLN A 81 -31.59 -14.21 0.76
C GLN A 81 -30.31 -13.46 1.17
N TYR A 82 -30.37 -12.53 2.13
CA TYR A 82 -29.20 -11.80 2.61
C TYR A 82 -28.11 -12.73 3.18
N VAL A 83 -28.50 -13.78 3.91
CA VAL A 83 -27.56 -14.79 4.42
C VAL A 83 -26.90 -15.56 3.28
N ALA A 84 -27.67 -16.02 2.28
CA ALA A 84 -27.11 -16.70 1.11
C ALA A 84 -26.16 -15.82 0.29
N GLU A 85 -26.47 -14.53 0.11
CA GLU A 85 -25.60 -13.56 -0.55
C GLU A 85 -24.33 -13.27 0.26
N ALA A 86 -24.42 -13.22 1.60
CA ALA A 86 -23.26 -13.06 2.47
C ALA A 86 -22.34 -14.31 2.44
N GLU A 87 -22.91 -15.52 2.48
CA GLU A 87 -22.16 -16.77 2.35
C GLU A 87 -21.47 -16.90 0.99
N ALA A 88 -22.16 -16.57 -0.11
CA ALA A 88 -21.57 -16.55 -1.45
C ALA A 88 -20.43 -15.54 -1.58
N ASN A 89 -20.57 -14.34 -0.99
CA ASN A 89 -19.49 -13.35 -0.96
C ASN A 89 -18.29 -13.81 -0.12
N LEU A 90 -18.52 -14.45 1.04
CA LEU A 90 -17.45 -15.03 1.85
C LEU A 90 -16.70 -16.15 1.10
N GLN A 91 -17.41 -17.00 0.36
CA GLN A 91 -16.80 -18.02 -0.50
C GLN A 91 -15.95 -17.38 -1.61
N ARG A 92 -16.44 -16.33 -2.29
CA ARG A 92 -15.69 -15.59 -3.33
C ARG A 92 -14.44 -14.89 -2.78
N VAL A 93 -14.52 -14.28 -1.60
CA VAL A 93 -13.34 -13.70 -0.93
C VAL A 93 -12.35 -14.80 -0.54
N GLY A 94 -12.85 -15.95 -0.07
CA GLY A 94 -12.02 -17.12 0.25
C GLY A 94 -11.26 -17.68 -0.96
N THR A 95 -11.89 -17.81 -2.13
CA THR A 95 -11.19 -18.29 -3.34
C THR A 95 -10.15 -17.30 -3.84
N LEU A 96 -10.46 -15.99 -3.82
CA LEU A 96 -9.49 -14.94 -4.17
C LEU A 96 -8.27 -14.94 -3.22
N LEU A 97 -8.49 -15.09 -1.91
CA LEU A 97 -7.41 -15.19 -0.92
C LEU A 97 -6.52 -16.42 -1.19
N ASN A 98 -7.12 -17.61 -1.34
CA ASN A 98 -6.38 -18.85 -1.64
C ASN A 98 -5.57 -18.77 -2.95
N ASN A 99 -6.03 -17.99 -3.94
CA ASN A 99 -5.31 -17.78 -5.20
C ASN A 99 -4.14 -16.80 -5.02
N ALA A 100 -4.35 -15.69 -4.29
CA ALA A 100 -3.27 -14.77 -3.94
C ALA A 100 -2.19 -15.43 -3.07
N GLU A 101 -2.56 -16.35 -2.18
CA GLU A 101 -1.62 -17.13 -1.38
C GLU A 101 -0.77 -18.10 -2.22
N ARG A 102 -1.35 -18.76 -3.25
CA ARG A 102 -0.56 -19.54 -4.22
C ARG A 102 0.42 -18.67 -4.99
N GLN A 103 -0.06 -17.57 -5.58
CA GLN A 103 0.79 -16.64 -6.34
C GLN A 103 1.93 -16.09 -5.48
N LYS A 104 1.68 -15.80 -4.20
CA LYS A 104 2.73 -15.41 -3.24
C LYS A 104 3.78 -16.51 -3.04
N VAL A 105 3.39 -17.78 -2.94
CA VAL A 105 4.34 -18.91 -2.82
C VAL A 105 5.13 -19.12 -4.11
N GLU A 106 4.48 -19.03 -5.28
CA GLU A 106 5.12 -19.13 -6.60
C GLU A 106 6.16 -18.00 -6.82
N LEU A 107 5.82 -16.78 -6.42
CA LEU A 107 6.74 -15.62 -6.45
C LEU A 107 7.87 -15.71 -5.42
N LEU A 108 7.68 -16.41 -4.30
CA LEU A 108 8.76 -16.69 -3.35
C LEU A 108 9.72 -17.76 -3.88
N ASN A 109 9.20 -18.83 -4.47
CA ASN A 109 10.00 -19.90 -5.07
C ASN A 109 10.89 -19.36 -6.21
N THR A 110 10.31 -18.60 -7.14
CA THR A 110 11.07 -17.99 -8.26
C THR A 110 12.10 -16.96 -7.76
N LEU A 111 11.81 -16.24 -6.67
CA LEU A 111 12.79 -15.37 -6.01
C LEU A 111 13.94 -16.16 -5.35
N GLU A 112 13.71 -17.38 -4.87
CA GLU A 112 14.78 -18.26 -4.37
C GLU A 112 15.60 -18.89 -5.50
N GLU A 113 14.98 -19.22 -6.63
CA GLU A 113 15.65 -19.72 -7.83
C GLU A 113 16.59 -18.67 -8.44
N GLU A 114 16.12 -17.43 -8.64
CA GLU A 114 16.98 -16.35 -9.13
C GLU A 114 18.06 -15.94 -8.12
N LYS A 115 17.86 -16.12 -6.80
CA LYS A 115 18.94 -15.95 -5.81
C LYS A 115 20.05 -16.98 -5.98
N ARG A 116 19.72 -18.28 -6.07
CA ARG A 116 20.72 -19.34 -6.28
C ARG A 116 21.50 -19.12 -7.58
N LYS A 117 20.81 -18.69 -8.64
CA LYS A 117 21.40 -18.32 -9.92
C LYS A 117 22.31 -17.09 -9.84
N ILE A 118 22.03 -16.12 -8.97
CA ILE A 118 22.94 -15.01 -8.65
C ILE A 118 24.16 -15.51 -7.86
N GLU A 119 23.97 -16.42 -6.91
CA GLU A 119 25.06 -17.07 -6.14
C GLU A 119 25.98 -17.90 -7.07
N ASP A 120 25.43 -18.69 -7.99
CA ASP A 120 26.16 -19.42 -9.04
C ASP A 120 26.97 -18.48 -9.94
N LEU A 121 26.38 -17.35 -10.36
CA LEU A 121 27.06 -16.34 -11.17
C LEU A 121 28.15 -15.59 -10.40
N GLN A 122 27.95 -15.34 -9.10
CA GLN A 122 28.98 -14.78 -8.23
C GLN A 122 30.16 -15.73 -8.08
N PHE A 123 29.91 -17.01 -7.78
CA PHE A 123 30.96 -18.03 -7.67
C PHE A 123 31.78 -18.14 -8.98
N ARG A 124 31.11 -18.14 -10.14
CA ARG A 124 31.79 -18.13 -11.43
C ARG A 124 32.63 -16.89 -11.68
N VAL A 125 32.16 -15.70 -11.30
CA VAL A 125 32.93 -14.46 -11.42
C VAL A 125 34.14 -14.46 -10.47
N GLU A 126 34.03 -15.08 -9.30
CA GLU A 126 35.16 -15.29 -8.38
C GLU A 126 36.18 -16.28 -8.95
N GLU A 127 35.75 -17.41 -9.53
CA GLU A 127 36.61 -18.38 -10.22
C GLU A 127 37.33 -17.78 -11.44
N GLU A 128 36.61 -17.05 -12.29
CA GLU A 128 37.17 -16.30 -13.44
C GLU A 128 38.12 -15.18 -12.97
N SER A 129 37.93 -14.63 -11.76
CA SER A 129 38.84 -13.62 -11.17
C SER A 129 40.10 -14.24 -10.57
N ILE A 130 40.00 -15.39 -9.90
CA ILE A 130 41.14 -16.13 -9.33
C ILE A 130 42.05 -16.61 -10.46
N THR A 131 41.47 -17.29 -11.46
CA THR A 131 42.24 -17.81 -12.62
C THR A 131 42.89 -16.68 -13.44
N LYS A 132 42.24 -15.51 -13.56
CA LYS A 132 42.88 -14.31 -14.11
C LYS A 132 44.06 -13.83 -13.26
N GLY A 133 43.92 -13.82 -11.93
CA GLY A 133 44.99 -13.47 -10.99
C GLY A 133 46.21 -14.37 -11.13
N ASP A 134 46.01 -15.68 -11.24
CA ASP A 134 47.08 -16.66 -11.46
C ASP A 134 47.79 -16.45 -12.82
N LEU A 135 47.03 -16.09 -13.86
CA LEU A 135 47.60 -15.74 -15.18
C LEU A 135 48.38 -14.42 -15.14
N GLU A 136 47.95 -13.42 -14.37
CA GLU A 136 48.71 -12.18 -14.17
C GLU A 136 49.98 -12.41 -13.34
N LEU A 137 49.91 -13.24 -12.29
CA LEU A 137 51.07 -13.63 -11.45
C LEU A 137 52.11 -14.44 -12.24
N THR A 138 51.69 -15.43 -13.03
CA THR A 138 52.60 -16.21 -13.89
C THR A 138 53.20 -15.34 -14.99
N THR A 139 52.43 -14.42 -15.58
CA THR A 139 52.96 -13.44 -16.55
C THR A 139 54.03 -12.53 -15.93
N GLU A 140 53.85 -12.07 -14.69
CA GLU A 140 54.85 -11.23 -14.00
C GLU A 140 56.07 -12.03 -13.53
N ALA A 141 55.89 -13.30 -13.17
CA ALA A 141 56.98 -14.22 -12.86
C ALA A 141 57.85 -14.51 -14.10
N GLU A 142 57.24 -14.74 -15.27
CA GLU A 142 57.97 -14.93 -16.53
C GLU A 142 58.70 -13.65 -16.97
N LYS A 143 58.08 -12.46 -16.86
CA LYS A 143 58.82 -11.18 -17.05
C LYS A 143 60.02 -11.06 -16.11
N SER A 144 59.83 -11.41 -14.83
CA SER A 144 60.89 -11.37 -13.83
C SER A 144 62.01 -12.37 -14.16
N ARG A 145 61.68 -13.55 -14.69
CA ARG A 145 62.67 -14.54 -15.13
C ARG A 145 63.38 -14.12 -16.41
N ILE A 146 62.70 -13.45 -17.34
CA ILE A 146 63.32 -12.84 -18.52
C ILE A 146 64.31 -11.73 -18.09
N ALA A 147 63.89 -10.81 -17.21
CA ALA A 147 64.78 -9.77 -16.70
C ALA A 147 66.00 -10.33 -15.96
N GLN A 148 65.81 -11.38 -15.15
CA GLN A 148 66.92 -12.12 -14.53
C GLN A 148 67.83 -12.79 -15.56
N LEU A 149 67.29 -13.36 -16.64
CA LEU A 149 68.09 -13.96 -17.71
C LEU A 149 68.85 -12.91 -18.52
N GLU A 150 68.28 -11.72 -18.72
CA GLU A 150 68.95 -10.58 -19.34
C GLU A 150 70.08 -10.05 -18.46
N GLU A 151 69.85 -9.94 -17.14
CA GLU A 151 70.88 -9.57 -16.16
C GLU A 151 71.96 -10.67 -16.03
N GLU A 152 71.59 -11.96 -15.96
CA GLU A 152 72.52 -13.10 -15.99
C GLU A 152 73.37 -13.09 -17.28
N LEU A 153 72.80 -12.73 -18.43
CA LEU A 153 73.53 -12.63 -19.70
C LEU A 153 74.44 -11.39 -19.76
N GLU A 154 74.04 -10.25 -19.20
CA GLU A 154 74.89 -9.06 -19.14
C GLU A 154 76.02 -9.25 -18.10
N LEU A 155 75.72 -9.83 -16.95
CA LEU A 155 76.71 -10.28 -15.98
C LEU A 155 77.64 -11.32 -16.60
N ARG A 156 77.16 -12.30 -17.38
CA ARG A 156 78.05 -13.26 -18.07
C ARG A 156 78.93 -12.63 -19.14
N ARG A 157 78.50 -11.55 -19.80
CA ARG A 157 79.38 -10.75 -20.67
C ARG A 157 80.48 -10.05 -19.84
N LYS A 158 80.09 -9.38 -18.75
CA LYS A 158 81.02 -8.73 -17.81
C LYS A 158 81.96 -9.73 -17.16
N GLU A 159 81.50 -10.88 -16.69
CA GLU A 159 82.33 -11.98 -16.17
C GLU A 159 83.27 -12.55 -17.23
N MET A 160 82.89 -12.60 -18.52
CA MET A 160 83.83 -12.97 -19.58
C MET A 160 84.90 -11.89 -19.77
N GLU A 161 84.58 -10.61 -19.64
CA GLU A 161 85.52 -9.48 -19.69
C GLU A 161 86.37 -9.37 -18.41
N GLU A 162 85.82 -9.71 -17.25
CA GLU A 162 86.45 -9.63 -15.93
C GLU A 162 87.22 -10.89 -15.57
N LEU A 163 86.89 -12.09 -16.06
CA LEU A 163 87.77 -13.25 -15.96
C LEU A 163 88.95 -13.14 -16.92
N GLN A 164 88.80 -12.45 -18.06
CA GLN A 164 89.94 -11.99 -18.87
C GLN A 164 90.86 -11.01 -18.11
N LEU A 165 90.30 -10.24 -17.16
CA LEU A 165 91.02 -9.23 -16.36
C LEU A 165 91.52 -9.75 -14.99
N GLY A 166 90.85 -10.79 -14.48
CA GLY A 166 90.85 -11.28 -13.10
C GLY A 166 91.35 -12.71 -12.94
N LEU A 167 91.77 -13.37 -14.04
CA LEU A 167 92.82 -14.41 -14.05
C LEU A 167 94.20 -13.86 -13.56
N ARG A 168 94.19 -12.91 -12.62
CA ARG A 168 95.32 -12.04 -12.27
C ARG A 168 95.63 -12.07 -10.77
N ASP A 169 94.63 -11.96 -9.86
CA ASP A 169 94.83 -11.77 -8.41
C ASP A 169 93.65 -12.34 -7.54
N SER A 170 93.84 -12.76 -6.26
CA SER A 170 92.80 -13.49 -5.46
C SER A 170 92.86 -13.45 -3.88
N ASP A 171 91.66 -13.61 -3.24
CA ASP A 171 91.20 -14.25 -1.96
C ASP A 171 91.60 -13.98 -0.45
N ASN A 172 90.51 -13.91 0.37
CA ASN A 172 90.19 -14.52 1.71
C ASN A 172 90.44 -13.89 3.16
N PRO A 173 89.48 -14.03 4.13
CA PRO A 173 89.60 -13.70 5.58
C PRO A 173 88.98 -14.72 6.62
N GLU A 174 89.16 -14.53 7.96
CA GLU A 174 88.42 -15.23 9.06
C GLU A 174 88.39 -14.47 10.42
N HIS A 175 87.37 -14.73 11.30
CA HIS A 175 87.44 -14.80 12.80
C HIS A 175 86.03 -14.80 13.50
N SER A 176 85.71 -15.78 14.38
CA SER A 176 84.55 -15.72 15.31
C SER A 176 84.55 -16.83 16.39
N LEU A 177 84.48 -16.49 17.70
CA LEU A 177 84.31 -17.49 18.80
C LEU A 177 83.56 -17.04 20.08
N SER A 178 83.46 -15.75 20.41
CA SER A 178 82.95 -15.30 21.75
C SER A 178 81.45 -15.61 22.01
N LEU A 179 80.70 -16.00 20.98
CA LEU A 179 79.26 -16.27 21.01
C LEU A 179 78.84 -17.55 21.80
N GLN A 180 79.80 -18.33 22.31
CA GLN A 180 79.56 -19.72 22.74
C GLN A 180 78.97 -19.91 24.16
N SER A 181 78.84 -18.87 24.99
CA SER A 181 78.39 -19.02 26.40
C SER A 181 76.91 -18.69 26.61
N GLU A 182 76.44 -17.55 26.08
CA GLU A 182 75.06 -17.08 26.23
C GLU A 182 74.04 -18.02 25.57
N THR A 183 74.45 -18.66 24.48
CA THR A 183 73.70 -19.71 23.78
C THR A 183 73.27 -20.88 24.67
N PHE A 184 73.99 -21.18 25.76
CA PHE A 184 73.67 -22.33 26.61
C PHE A 184 72.40 -22.15 27.44
N LYS A 185 72.15 -20.95 28.01
CA LYS A 185 70.98 -20.71 28.86
C LYS A 185 69.68 -20.60 28.07
N LEU A 186 69.74 -19.93 26.91
CA LEU A 186 68.61 -19.86 25.97
C LEU A 186 68.17 -21.26 25.52
N ARG A 187 69.13 -22.20 25.38
CA ARG A 187 68.88 -23.59 24.99
C ARG A 187 67.97 -24.35 25.95
N GLU A 188 68.03 -24.08 27.25
CA GLU A 188 67.19 -24.79 28.24
C GLU A 188 65.73 -24.29 28.23
N GLN A 189 65.51 -22.97 28.16
CA GLN A 189 64.17 -22.41 28.02
C GLN A 189 63.52 -22.80 26.69
N LEU A 190 64.30 -22.81 25.59
CA LEU A 190 63.86 -23.35 24.29
C LEU A 190 63.42 -24.81 24.39
N LEU A 191 64.10 -25.66 25.18
CA LEU A 191 63.72 -27.07 25.33
C LEU A 191 62.38 -27.28 26.04
N CYS A 192 61.99 -26.40 26.97
CA CYS A 192 60.67 -26.48 27.61
C CYS A 192 59.55 -25.98 26.69
N ALA A 193 59.70 -24.78 26.11
CA ALA A 193 58.73 -24.25 25.15
C ALA A 193 58.54 -25.18 23.93
N ASN A 194 59.61 -25.81 23.45
CA ASN A 194 59.56 -26.79 22.37
C ASN A 194 58.77 -28.06 22.75
N ARG A 195 58.71 -28.48 24.02
CA ARG A 195 57.88 -29.63 24.44
C ARG A 195 56.39 -29.29 24.41
N GLU A 196 56.02 -28.11 24.90
CA GLU A 196 54.63 -27.64 24.89
C GLU A 196 54.14 -27.44 23.44
N HIS A 197 54.92 -26.71 22.64
CA HIS A 197 54.69 -26.57 21.20
C HIS A 197 54.69 -27.91 20.45
N GLN A 198 55.49 -28.91 20.87
CA GLN A 198 55.45 -30.25 20.26
C GLN A 198 54.14 -30.99 20.58
N VAL A 199 53.57 -30.83 21.78
CA VAL A 199 52.26 -31.40 22.12
C VAL A 199 51.14 -30.71 21.35
N GLU A 200 51.13 -29.38 21.28
CA GLU A 200 50.14 -28.62 20.50
C GLU A 200 50.26 -28.89 18.99
N SER A 201 51.49 -29.00 18.47
CA SER A 201 51.77 -29.43 17.10
C SER A 201 51.26 -30.85 16.84
N ASN A 202 51.35 -31.78 17.82
CA ASN A 202 50.82 -33.12 17.68
C ASN A 202 49.28 -33.11 17.60
N THR A 203 48.60 -32.44 18.52
CA THR A 203 47.12 -32.44 18.53
C THR A 203 46.52 -31.68 17.34
N LEU A 204 47.15 -30.58 16.90
CA LEU A 204 46.75 -29.90 15.65
C LEU A 204 47.01 -30.78 14.42
N ARG A 205 48.13 -31.52 14.38
CA ARG A 205 48.42 -32.46 13.28
C ARG A 205 47.43 -33.61 13.23
N GLU A 206 47.04 -34.17 14.38
CA GLU A 206 46.02 -35.23 14.48
C GLU A 206 44.63 -34.72 14.01
N GLN A 207 44.25 -33.50 14.38
CA GLN A 207 43.01 -32.88 13.88
C GLN A 207 43.04 -32.61 12.37
N LEU A 208 44.17 -32.12 11.84
CA LEU A 208 44.36 -31.94 10.40
C LEU A 208 44.36 -33.29 9.66
N GLU A 209 44.98 -34.32 10.23
CA GLU A 209 45.00 -35.67 9.65
C GLU A 209 43.60 -36.32 9.65
N SER A 210 42.76 -36.08 10.67
CA SER A 210 41.35 -36.49 10.65
C SER A 210 40.59 -35.80 9.51
N LYS A 211 40.68 -34.47 9.40
CA LYS A 211 40.04 -33.69 8.33
C LYS A 211 40.52 -34.12 6.95
N VAL A 212 41.82 -34.37 6.77
CA VAL A 212 42.38 -34.90 5.52
C VAL A 212 41.82 -36.28 5.20
N LYS A 213 41.64 -37.18 6.19
CA LYS A 213 40.98 -38.49 5.98
C LYS A 213 39.50 -38.35 5.62
N GLU A 214 38.78 -37.42 6.24
CA GLU A 214 37.38 -37.11 5.92
C GLU A 214 37.22 -36.55 4.49
N HIS A 215 38.04 -35.56 4.13
CA HIS A 215 38.07 -35.00 2.76
C HIS A 215 38.55 -36.03 1.72
N GLN A 216 39.49 -36.92 2.06
CA GLN A 216 39.90 -38.01 1.17
C GLN A 216 38.74 -38.99 0.94
N GLN A 217 38.01 -39.38 1.99
CA GLN A 217 36.82 -40.24 1.83
C GLN A 217 35.77 -39.59 0.93
N GLU A 218 35.49 -38.30 1.11
CA GLU A 218 34.52 -37.60 0.27
C GLU A 218 35.02 -37.46 -1.18
N THR A 219 36.32 -37.21 -1.36
CA THR A 219 36.97 -37.21 -2.68
C THR A 219 36.83 -38.57 -3.37
N GLU A 220 37.00 -39.69 -2.67
CA GLU A 220 36.77 -41.03 -3.25
C GLU A 220 35.28 -41.33 -3.51
N ARG A 221 34.35 -40.80 -2.68
CA ARG A 221 32.90 -40.89 -2.97
C ARG A 221 32.53 -40.12 -4.23
N LEU A 222 33.01 -38.88 -4.39
CA LEU A 222 32.78 -38.04 -5.56
C LEU A 222 33.44 -38.62 -6.82
N LYS A 223 34.66 -39.17 -6.72
CA LYS A 223 35.27 -39.96 -7.80
C LYS A 223 34.40 -41.15 -8.20
N ALA A 224 33.93 -41.95 -7.25
CA ALA A 224 33.09 -43.12 -7.52
C ALA A 224 31.74 -42.74 -8.16
N ALA A 225 31.13 -41.62 -7.74
CA ALA A 225 29.95 -41.06 -8.38
C ALA A 225 30.24 -40.60 -9.81
N ASN A 226 31.34 -39.86 -10.03
CA ASN A 226 31.75 -39.39 -11.35
C ASN A 226 32.08 -40.56 -12.30
N THR A 227 32.70 -41.64 -11.83
CA THR A 227 32.93 -42.84 -12.66
C THR A 227 31.62 -43.53 -13.06
N LYS A 228 30.60 -43.51 -12.19
CA LYS A 228 29.26 -44.03 -12.54
C LYS A 228 28.57 -43.16 -13.57
N TYR A 229 28.51 -41.84 -13.36
CA TYR A 229 27.93 -40.93 -14.36
C TYR A 229 28.69 -40.98 -15.70
N SER A 230 30.02 -41.17 -15.68
CA SER A 230 30.81 -41.41 -16.88
C SER A 230 30.41 -42.73 -17.58
N GLN A 231 30.19 -43.81 -16.83
CA GLN A 231 29.68 -45.09 -17.34
C GLN A 231 28.28 -44.93 -17.94
N ASP A 232 27.34 -44.32 -17.21
CA ASP A 232 25.98 -44.02 -17.66
C ASP A 232 25.99 -43.20 -18.96
N ILE A 233 26.85 -42.18 -19.06
CA ILE A 233 27.04 -41.37 -20.27
C ILE A 233 27.59 -42.23 -21.42
N THR A 234 28.52 -43.15 -21.18
CA THR A 234 29.00 -44.06 -22.24
C THR A 234 27.94 -45.08 -22.67
N GLU A 235 27.13 -45.61 -21.76
CA GLU A 235 26.01 -46.49 -22.11
C GLU A 235 24.91 -45.76 -22.89
N LEU A 236 24.55 -44.54 -22.49
CA LEU A 236 23.58 -43.72 -23.21
C LEU A 236 24.08 -43.32 -24.60
N ARG A 237 25.37 -43.03 -24.75
CA ARG A 237 26.01 -42.85 -26.07
C ARG A 237 25.94 -44.12 -26.90
N GLN A 238 26.35 -45.27 -26.38
CA GLN A 238 26.27 -46.55 -27.10
C GLN A 238 24.82 -46.91 -27.51
N ARG A 239 23.82 -46.61 -26.69
CA ARG A 239 22.40 -46.81 -27.03
C ARG A 239 21.93 -45.83 -28.11
N LEU A 240 22.41 -44.58 -28.12
CA LEU A 240 22.16 -43.60 -29.18
C LEU A 240 22.84 -43.99 -30.50
N ASP A 241 24.10 -44.44 -30.45
CA ASP A 241 24.87 -44.91 -31.59
C ASP A 241 24.24 -46.17 -32.18
N GLN A 242 23.76 -47.10 -31.34
CA GLN A 242 23.03 -48.29 -31.78
C GLN A 242 21.66 -47.93 -32.38
N ALA A 243 20.88 -47.04 -31.75
CA ALA A 243 19.57 -46.63 -32.28
C ALA A 243 19.68 -45.81 -33.58
N THR A 244 20.72 -44.98 -33.72
CA THR A 244 20.99 -44.27 -34.99
C THR A 244 21.50 -45.22 -36.08
N LYS A 245 22.30 -46.23 -35.71
CA LYS A 245 22.66 -47.33 -36.61
C LYS A 245 21.44 -48.15 -37.05
N GLU A 246 20.56 -48.55 -36.14
CA GLU A 246 19.32 -49.29 -36.47
C GLU A 246 18.39 -48.45 -37.35
N ASN A 247 18.26 -47.14 -37.10
CA ASN A 247 17.55 -46.22 -37.99
C ASN A 247 18.22 -46.12 -39.37
N MET A 248 19.56 -46.13 -39.46
CA MET A 248 20.28 -46.15 -40.73
C MET A 248 20.07 -47.48 -41.47
N GLU A 249 20.20 -48.63 -40.81
CA GLU A 249 19.94 -49.96 -41.40
C GLU A 249 18.47 -50.11 -41.83
N MET A 250 17.52 -49.49 -41.12
CA MET A 250 16.14 -49.36 -41.58
C MET A 250 16.01 -48.46 -42.80
N MET A 251 16.66 -47.29 -42.82
CA MET A 251 16.62 -46.37 -43.97
C MET A 251 17.26 -46.99 -45.22
N ASP A 252 18.41 -47.66 -45.09
CA ASP A 252 19.04 -48.44 -46.16
C ASP A 252 18.12 -49.60 -46.57
N GLY A 253 17.49 -50.31 -45.64
CA GLY A 253 16.49 -51.35 -45.96
C GLY A 253 15.16 -50.82 -46.55
N TRP A 254 14.85 -49.53 -46.41
CA TRP A 254 13.75 -48.86 -47.13
C TRP A 254 14.19 -48.35 -48.49
N LYS A 255 15.43 -47.85 -48.59
CA LYS A 255 16.08 -47.44 -49.82
C LYS A 255 16.29 -48.63 -50.75
N ASP A 256 16.79 -49.77 -50.28
CA ASP A 256 16.89 -51.02 -51.05
C ASP A 256 15.52 -51.44 -51.56
N LYS A 257 14.44 -51.33 -50.76
CA LYS A 257 13.07 -51.61 -51.26
C LYS A 257 12.65 -50.62 -52.35
N LEU A 258 12.99 -49.34 -52.21
CA LEU A 258 12.68 -48.32 -53.21
C LEU A 258 13.51 -48.50 -54.48
N ASP A 259 14.81 -48.75 -54.37
CA ASP A 259 15.73 -48.98 -55.49
C ASP A 259 15.41 -50.30 -56.20
N ASN A 260 14.98 -51.36 -55.48
CA ASN A 260 14.42 -52.56 -56.10
C ASN A 260 13.07 -52.27 -56.77
N LEU A 261 12.16 -51.52 -56.14
CA LEU A 261 10.87 -51.16 -56.74
C LEU A 261 11.04 -50.30 -58.00
N VAL A 262 12.00 -49.36 -57.99
CA VAL A 262 12.40 -48.55 -59.14
C VAL A 262 13.06 -49.42 -60.20
N SER A 263 13.92 -50.36 -59.82
CA SER A 263 14.55 -51.32 -60.75
C SER A 263 13.52 -52.29 -61.37
N ASP A 264 12.47 -52.66 -60.64
CA ASP A 264 11.39 -53.52 -61.12
C ASP A 264 10.41 -52.74 -62.02
N HIS A 265 10.12 -51.47 -61.70
CA HIS A 265 9.41 -50.56 -62.61
C HIS A 265 10.24 -50.25 -63.85
N GLN A 266 11.55 -50.06 -63.73
CA GLN A 266 12.40 -49.80 -64.88
C GLN A 266 12.56 -51.06 -65.75
N ARG A 267 12.69 -52.24 -65.14
CA ARG A 267 12.72 -53.51 -65.87
C ARG A 267 11.39 -53.81 -66.54
N SER A 268 10.25 -53.57 -65.86
CA SER A 268 8.95 -53.72 -66.52
C SER A 268 8.77 -52.71 -67.66
N LEU A 269 9.20 -51.46 -67.49
CA LEU A 269 9.30 -50.45 -68.56
C LEU A 269 10.33 -50.80 -69.64
N GLU A 270 11.23 -51.76 -69.46
CA GLU A 270 12.22 -52.18 -70.46
C GLU A 270 11.80 -53.48 -71.16
N GLU A 271 11.17 -54.41 -70.43
CA GLU A 271 10.43 -55.56 -70.97
C GLU A 271 9.26 -55.10 -71.84
N LEU A 272 8.53 -54.07 -71.38
CA LEU A 272 7.53 -53.35 -72.17
C LEU A 272 8.20 -52.77 -73.43
N LYS A 273 9.23 -51.90 -73.33
CA LYS A 273 9.94 -51.35 -74.52
C LYS A 273 10.41 -52.42 -75.51
N LEU A 274 10.84 -53.59 -75.02
CA LEU A 274 11.24 -54.72 -75.85
C LEU A 274 10.04 -55.44 -76.49
N SER A 275 8.91 -55.55 -75.81
CA SER A 275 7.62 -55.94 -76.40
C SER A 275 7.18 -54.96 -77.49
N LEU A 276 7.49 -53.67 -77.32
CA LEU A 276 7.24 -52.58 -78.25
C LEU A 276 8.15 -52.56 -79.49
N ILE A 277 9.39 -53.01 -79.32
CA ILE A 277 10.36 -53.16 -80.42
C ILE A 277 10.12 -54.46 -81.19
N SER A 278 9.51 -55.47 -80.57
CA SER A 278 9.13 -56.74 -81.20
C SER A 278 7.68 -56.80 -81.73
N GLY A 279 6.78 -55.94 -81.24
CA GLY A 279 5.40 -55.78 -81.69
C GLY A 279 5.16 -54.42 -82.35
N SER A 280 5.14 -54.40 -83.69
CA SER A 280 5.27 -53.20 -84.54
C SER A 280 4.12 -52.17 -84.53
N ASP A 281 3.17 -52.26 -83.61
CA ASP A 281 2.06 -51.30 -83.44
C ASP A 281 1.95 -50.75 -82.00
N GLY A 282 2.72 -51.30 -81.04
CA GLY A 282 2.56 -50.94 -79.62
C GLY A 282 3.17 -49.60 -79.19
N GLN A 283 4.02 -48.97 -80.03
CA GLN A 283 4.94 -47.89 -79.61
C GLN A 283 4.32 -46.59 -79.09
N ASN A 284 3.00 -46.46 -79.13
CA ASN A 284 2.28 -45.36 -78.48
C ASN A 284 1.81 -45.66 -77.05
N SER A 285 1.69 -46.93 -76.60
CA SER A 285 1.13 -47.26 -75.28
C SER A 285 2.03 -46.78 -74.15
N GLU A 286 3.29 -47.18 -74.14
CA GLU A 286 4.22 -46.82 -73.06
C GLU A 286 4.61 -45.34 -73.07
N LEU A 287 4.61 -44.70 -74.23
CA LEU A 287 4.79 -43.25 -74.31
C LEU A 287 3.57 -42.48 -73.79
N VAL A 288 2.38 -43.12 -73.73
CA VAL A 288 1.21 -42.61 -73.01
C VAL A 288 1.30 -42.95 -71.52
N GLU A 289 1.75 -44.15 -71.14
CA GLU A 289 1.89 -44.56 -69.73
C GLU A 289 2.98 -43.76 -68.99
N LEU A 290 4.15 -43.53 -69.61
CA LEU A 290 5.20 -42.66 -69.06
C LEU A 290 4.81 -41.17 -69.02
N ARG A 291 3.89 -40.73 -69.88
CA ARG A 291 3.28 -39.40 -69.74
C ARG A 291 2.29 -39.38 -68.58
N ALA A 292 1.46 -40.41 -68.44
CA ALA A 292 0.50 -40.53 -67.35
C ALA A 292 1.18 -40.57 -65.97
N THR A 293 2.30 -41.29 -65.81
CA THR A 293 3.06 -41.29 -64.53
C THR A 293 3.75 -39.96 -64.27
N LEU A 294 4.32 -39.31 -65.28
CA LEU A 294 4.93 -37.99 -65.15
C LEU A 294 3.89 -36.87 -64.89
N GLU A 295 2.69 -37.00 -65.44
CA GLU A 295 1.54 -36.13 -65.13
C GLU A 295 0.99 -36.42 -63.73
N SER A 296 0.90 -37.69 -63.31
CA SER A 296 0.52 -38.08 -61.95
C SER A 296 1.47 -37.49 -60.90
N LEU A 297 2.79 -37.62 -61.08
CA LEU A 297 3.79 -37.13 -60.13
C LEU A 297 3.83 -35.58 -60.07
N LYS A 298 3.49 -34.90 -61.17
CA LYS A 298 3.25 -33.44 -61.16
C LYS A 298 2.00 -33.05 -60.38
N MET A 299 0.91 -33.82 -60.51
CA MET A 299 -0.32 -33.59 -59.73
C MET A 299 -0.08 -33.88 -58.24
N GLU A 300 0.69 -34.91 -57.91
CA GLU A 300 1.12 -35.23 -56.55
C GLU A 300 1.93 -34.07 -55.93
N GLN A 301 2.97 -33.58 -56.62
CA GLN A 301 3.75 -32.42 -56.18
C GLN A 301 2.88 -31.14 -56.03
N GLN A 302 1.92 -30.93 -56.94
CA GLN A 302 0.98 -29.81 -56.85
C GLN A 302 0.08 -29.93 -55.60
N LEU A 303 -0.42 -31.13 -55.32
CA LEU A 303 -1.23 -31.42 -54.13
C LEU A 303 -0.42 -31.30 -52.83
N GLU A 304 0.87 -31.67 -52.81
CA GLU A 304 1.76 -31.40 -51.68
C GLU A 304 1.91 -29.90 -51.41
N LEU A 305 2.14 -29.10 -52.47
CA LEU A 305 2.23 -27.64 -52.37
C LEU A 305 0.91 -26.99 -51.93
N GLU A 306 -0.24 -27.56 -52.29
CA GLU A 306 -1.56 -27.10 -51.83
C GLU A 306 -1.85 -27.53 -50.38
N ASN A 307 -1.48 -28.75 -49.99
CA ASN A 307 -1.57 -29.24 -48.61
C ASN A 307 -0.69 -28.40 -47.65
N LEU A 308 0.53 -28.02 -48.06
CA LEU A 308 1.41 -27.16 -47.26
C LEU A 308 0.85 -25.74 -47.09
N LYS A 309 0.23 -25.17 -48.12
CA LYS A 309 -0.49 -23.88 -48.02
C LYS A 309 -1.69 -24.00 -47.07
N ALA A 310 -2.55 -24.98 -47.28
CA ALA A 310 -3.73 -25.22 -46.45
C ALA A 310 -3.35 -25.44 -44.97
N LYS A 311 -2.27 -26.17 -44.70
CA LYS A 311 -1.72 -26.33 -43.35
C LYS A 311 -1.29 -24.99 -42.75
N HIS A 312 -0.55 -24.16 -43.48
CA HIS A 312 -0.10 -22.85 -43.00
C HIS A 312 -1.27 -21.87 -42.80
N GLU A 313 -2.30 -21.92 -43.65
CA GLU A 313 -3.54 -21.16 -43.50
C GLU A 313 -4.32 -21.59 -42.24
N ILE A 314 -4.40 -22.89 -41.96
CA ILE A 314 -5.01 -23.43 -40.74
C ILE A 314 -4.22 -23.02 -39.49
N GLU A 315 -2.89 -23.16 -39.49
CA GLU A 315 -2.03 -22.73 -38.37
C GLU A 315 -2.18 -21.22 -38.11
N THR A 316 -2.21 -20.41 -39.17
CA THR A 316 -2.43 -18.96 -39.07
C THR A 316 -3.82 -18.63 -38.52
N ALA A 317 -4.87 -19.35 -38.95
CA ALA A 317 -6.22 -19.18 -38.43
C ALA A 317 -6.34 -19.58 -36.95
N VAL A 318 -5.64 -20.64 -36.51
CA VAL A 318 -5.54 -21.03 -35.10
C VAL A 318 -4.88 -19.93 -34.28
N TYR A 319 -3.70 -19.42 -34.68
CA TYR A 319 -3.03 -18.34 -33.95
C TYR A 319 -3.84 -17.03 -33.90
N ILE A 320 -4.57 -16.69 -34.98
CA ILE A 320 -5.51 -15.56 -34.99
C ILE A 320 -6.61 -15.76 -33.94
N LYS A 321 -7.20 -16.96 -33.90
CA LYS A 321 -8.25 -17.30 -32.95
C LYS A 321 -7.74 -17.34 -31.50
N GLU A 322 -6.61 -17.96 -31.21
CA GLU A 322 -6.03 -18.01 -29.86
C GLU A 322 -5.77 -16.62 -29.30
N ARG A 323 -5.29 -15.70 -30.15
CA ARG A 323 -5.10 -14.28 -29.84
C ARG A 323 -6.43 -13.53 -29.62
N GLU A 324 -7.51 -13.97 -30.24
CA GLU A 324 -8.87 -13.44 -30.04
C GLU A 324 -9.52 -14.00 -28.77
N ASP A 325 -9.50 -15.31 -28.56
CA ASP A 325 -9.91 -15.98 -27.32
C ASP A 325 -9.15 -15.40 -26.10
N ALA A 326 -7.87 -14.99 -26.25
CA ALA A 326 -7.09 -14.31 -25.22
C ALA A 326 -7.44 -12.82 -25.04
N ARG A 327 -7.81 -12.12 -26.12
CA ARG A 327 -8.28 -10.72 -26.06
C ARG A 327 -9.63 -10.63 -25.35
N ASP A 328 -10.52 -11.57 -25.61
CA ASP A 328 -11.87 -11.59 -25.06
C ASP A 328 -11.83 -11.90 -23.55
N LYS A 329 -11.01 -12.87 -23.11
CA LYS A 329 -10.72 -13.11 -21.68
C LYS A 329 -10.12 -11.89 -20.98
N LEU A 330 -9.21 -11.17 -21.66
CA LEU A 330 -8.65 -9.91 -21.15
C LEU A 330 -9.70 -8.79 -21.07
N GLN A 331 -10.76 -8.83 -21.89
CA GLN A 331 -11.86 -7.88 -21.84
C GLN A 331 -12.88 -8.26 -20.75
N GLU A 332 -13.19 -9.54 -20.61
CA GLU A 332 -14.03 -10.11 -19.54
C GLU A 332 -13.49 -9.75 -18.15
N ALA A 333 -12.20 -10.04 -17.90
CA ALA A 333 -11.53 -9.68 -16.65
C ALA A 333 -11.46 -8.15 -16.38
N LYS A 334 -11.52 -7.31 -17.42
CA LYS A 334 -11.64 -5.85 -17.26
C LYS A 334 -13.05 -5.42 -16.86
N SER A 335 -14.10 -6.05 -17.42
CA SER A 335 -15.48 -5.83 -16.97
C SER A 335 -15.67 -6.28 -15.53
N GLU A 336 -15.21 -7.48 -15.16
CA GLU A 336 -15.23 -7.94 -13.77
C GLU A 336 -14.53 -6.96 -12.82
N LEU A 337 -13.34 -6.48 -13.18
CA LEU A 337 -12.61 -5.49 -12.39
C LEU A 337 -13.34 -4.15 -12.30
N ALA A 338 -14.03 -3.72 -13.37
CA ALA A 338 -14.85 -2.50 -13.35
C ALA A 338 -16.05 -2.65 -12.42
N GLU A 339 -16.82 -3.74 -12.54
CA GLU A 339 -17.96 -4.05 -11.67
C GLU A 339 -17.54 -4.17 -10.21
N HIS A 340 -16.41 -4.84 -9.92
CA HIS A 340 -15.84 -4.91 -8.58
C HIS A 340 -15.49 -3.51 -8.03
N ASN A 341 -14.89 -2.63 -8.83
CA ASN A 341 -14.58 -1.26 -8.42
C ASN A 341 -15.85 -0.42 -8.19
N ASP A 342 -16.89 -0.60 -9.01
CA ASP A 342 -18.15 0.11 -8.87
C ASP A 342 -18.93 -0.35 -7.64
N VAL A 343 -18.93 -1.66 -7.33
CA VAL A 343 -19.46 -2.20 -6.07
C VAL A 343 -18.72 -1.65 -4.85
N TRP A 344 -17.38 -1.62 -4.87
CA TRP A 344 -16.61 -1.02 -3.77
C TRP A 344 -16.87 0.48 -3.61
N ARG A 345 -17.05 1.21 -4.72
CA ARG A 345 -17.40 2.63 -4.69
C ARG A 345 -18.80 2.85 -4.09
N ALA A 346 -19.79 2.08 -4.52
CA ALA A 346 -21.15 2.14 -3.98
C ALA A 346 -21.19 1.78 -2.47
N GLN A 347 -20.41 0.80 -2.02
CA GLN A 347 -20.27 0.49 -0.59
C GLN A 347 -19.62 1.63 0.20
N LEU A 348 -18.58 2.27 -0.34
CA LEU A 348 -17.92 3.43 0.28
C LEU A 348 -18.86 4.64 0.36
N GLU A 349 -19.61 4.91 -0.70
CA GLU A 349 -20.63 5.98 -0.76
C GLU A 349 -21.77 5.71 0.23
N ALA A 350 -22.26 4.46 0.34
CA ALA A 350 -23.26 4.07 1.31
C ALA A 350 -22.77 4.22 2.76
N ALA A 351 -21.56 3.75 3.07
CA ALA A 351 -20.95 3.89 4.40
C ALA A 351 -20.74 5.37 4.78
N THR A 352 -20.27 6.19 3.82
CA THR A 352 -20.10 7.63 4.00
C THR A 352 -21.44 8.34 4.20
N SER A 353 -22.49 7.93 3.46
CA SER A 353 -23.86 8.43 3.63
C SER A 353 -24.42 8.09 5.02
N GLN A 354 -24.22 6.86 5.50
CA GLN A 354 -24.64 6.45 6.84
C GLN A 354 -23.91 7.25 7.92
N GLN A 355 -22.58 7.37 7.84
CA GLN A 355 -21.80 8.15 8.79
C GLN A 355 -22.24 9.63 8.83
N ASN A 356 -22.58 10.22 7.69
CA ASN A 356 -23.12 11.58 7.63
C ASN A 356 -24.52 11.68 8.27
N GLN A 357 -25.38 10.68 8.11
CA GLN A 357 -26.69 10.62 8.78
C GLN A 357 -26.54 10.47 10.30
N ASP A 358 -25.63 9.61 10.76
CA ASP A 358 -25.33 9.42 12.19
C ASP A 358 -24.78 10.72 12.81
N LEU A 359 -23.88 11.42 12.12
CA LEU A 359 -23.38 12.74 12.53
C LEU A 359 -24.48 13.80 12.60
N LEU A 360 -25.43 13.81 11.65
CA LEU A 360 -26.60 14.69 11.71
C LEU A 360 -27.52 14.36 12.89
N MET A 361 -27.73 13.08 13.20
CA MET A 361 -28.50 12.66 14.38
C MET A 361 -27.82 13.05 15.69
N VAL A 362 -26.51 12.84 15.82
CA VAL A 362 -25.73 13.21 17.01
C VAL A 362 -25.67 14.73 17.20
N THR A 363 -25.50 15.51 16.13
CA THR A 363 -25.49 16.98 16.22
C THR A 363 -26.86 17.56 16.54
N ASP A 364 -27.96 16.98 16.06
CA ASP A 364 -29.31 17.38 16.48
C ASP A 364 -29.63 16.98 17.93
N GLN A 365 -29.17 15.81 18.39
CA GLN A 365 -29.25 15.44 19.81
C GLN A 365 -28.45 16.40 20.70
N LEU A 366 -27.22 16.76 20.30
CA LEU A 366 -26.41 17.76 21.00
C LEU A 366 -27.10 19.13 21.04
N ARG A 367 -27.68 19.57 19.91
CA ARG A 367 -28.46 20.81 19.84
C ARG A 367 -29.66 20.78 20.80
N LYS A 368 -30.36 19.65 20.91
CA LYS A 368 -31.48 19.45 21.84
C LYS A 368 -31.02 19.45 23.31
N THR A 369 -29.88 18.85 23.65
CA THR A 369 -29.35 18.90 25.03
C THR A 369 -28.82 20.29 25.38
N GLN A 370 -28.19 20.99 24.44
CA GLN A 370 -27.75 22.39 24.60
C GLN A 370 -28.93 23.31 24.93
N LEU A 371 -30.03 23.21 24.17
CA LEU A 371 -31.23 24.04 24.38
C LEU A 371 -31.86 23.77 25.76
N ARG A 372 -31.97 22.49 26.16
CA ARG A 372 -32.46 22.11 27.50
C ARG A 372 -31.52 22.51 28.64
N LEU A 373 -30.21 22.63 28.39
CA LEU A 373 -29.28 23.18 29.36
C LEU A 373 -29.53 24.68 29.57
N ASN A 374 -29.67 25.45 28.48
CA ASN A 374 -30.00 26.88 28.54
C ASN A 374 -31.32 27.12 29.30
N GLU A 375 -32.37 26.33 29.03
CA GLU A 375 -33.65 26.38 29.78
C GLU A 375 -33.46 26.18 31.29
N GLN A 376 -32.57 25.28 31.71
CA GLN A 376 -32.25 25.06 33.13
C GLN A 376 -31.42 26.20 33.73
N GLU A 377 -30.54 26.85 32.94
CA GLU A 377 -29.77 28.01 33.38
C GLU A 377 -30.67 29.25 33.57
N GLU A 378 -31.60 29.51 32.64
CA GLU A 378 -32.62 30.57 32.78
C GLU A 378 -33.49 30.36 34.02
N LEU A 379 -33.99 29.12 34.24
CA LEU A 379 -34.75 28.77 35.44
C LEU A 379 -33.91 28.97 36.72
N ARG A 380 -32.62 28.61 36.70
CA ARG A 380 -31.70 28.75 37.84
C ARG A 380 -31.46 30.22 38.21
N ASP A 381 -31.25 31.10 37.24
CA ASP A 381 -31.11 32.54 37.52
C ASP A 381 -32.47 33.19 37.88
N GLY A 382 -33.60 32.64 37.39
CA GLY A 382 -34.95 32.92 37.90
C GLY A 382 -35.10 32.60 39.39
N TYR A 383 -34.72 31.40 39.84
CA TYR A 383 -34.75 31.03 41.26
C TYR A 383 -33.78 31.88 42.11
N LYS A 384 -32.64 32.27 41.57
CA LYS A 384 -31.65 33.14 42.24
C LYS A 384 -32.17 34.55 42.46
N THR A 385 -32.82 35.15 41.47
CA THR A 385 -33.48 36.47 41.61
C THR A 385 -34.70 36.39 42.53
N GLN A 386 -35.48 35.31 42.47
CA GLN A 386 -36.56 35.05 43.44
C GLN A 386 -36.03 34.93 44.88
N ALA A 387 -34.91 34.23 45.09
CA ALA A 387 -34.28 34.11 46.40
C ALA A 387 -33.80 35.47 46.95
N GLN A 388 -33.24 36.33 46.09
CA GLN A 388 -32.86 37.71 46.44
C GLN A 388 -34.08 38.55 46.86
N ALA A 389 -35.18 38.48 46.11
CA ALA A 389 -36.44 39.14 46.46
C ALA A 389 -37.02 38.63 47.80
N ILE A 390 -36.94 37.31 48.07
CA ILE A 390 -37.36 36.72 49.35
C ILE A 390 -36.47 37.22 50.51
N SER A 391 -35.14 37.34 50.32
CA SER A 391 -34.27 37.90 51.37
C SER A 391 -34.59 39.36 51.68
N PHE A 392 -34.84 40.19 50.66
CA PHE A 392 -35.25 41.59 50.84
C PHE A 392 -36.59 41.69 51.59
N LEU A 393 -37.59 40.91 51.19
CA LEU A 393 -38.89 40.90 51.87
C LEU A 393 -38.80 40.44 53.33
N LYS A 394 -37.94 39.45 53.64
CA LYS A 394 -37.66 39.05 55.03
C LYS A 394 -37.04 40.19 55.84
N GLU A 395 -36.08 40.92 55.27
CA GLU A 395 -35.46 42.07 55.95
C GLU A 395 -36.49 43.18 56.22
N GLN A 396 -37.37 43.49 55.25
CA GLN A 396 -38.48 44.44 55.46
C GLN A 396 -39.48 43.97 56.53
N ILE A 397 -39.77 42.67 56.61
CA ILE A 397 -40.62 42.10 57.66
C ILE A 397 -39.95 42.26 59.02
N CYS A 398 -38.68 41.89 59.20
CA CYS A 398 -37.98 42.05 60.47
C CYS A 398 -37.83 43.53 60.90
N LEU A 399 -37.71 44.46 59.94
CA LEU A 399 -37.76 45.90 60.22
C LEU A 399 -39.16 46.38 60.65
N ALA A 400 -40.24 45.75 60.17
CA ALA A 400 -41.60 46.04 60.59
C ALA A 400 -41.94 45.43 61.96
N GLU A 401 -41.60 44.15 62.18
CA GLU A 401 -41.71 43.45 63.47
C GLU A 401 -41.02 44.22 64.59
N ARG A 402 -39.78 44.68 64.34
CA ARG A 402 -39.03 45.51 65.30
C ARG A 402 -39.71 46.85 65.60
N LYS A 403 -40.26 47.54 64.60
CA LYS A 403 -41.02 48.78 64.81
C LYS A 403 -42.31 48.57 65.61
N ILE A 404 -42.98 47.43 65.43
CA ILE A 404 -44.15 47.04 66.21
C ILE A 404 -43.72 46.81 67.67
N LEU A 405 -42.63 46.07 67.90
CA LEU A 405 -42.09 45.84 69.25
C LEU A 405 -41.67 47.15 69.94
N ASP A 406 -40.98 48.05 69.23
CA ASP A 406 -40.61 49.38 69.73
C ASP A 406 -41.87 50.20 70.09
N TYR A 407 -42.95 50.10 69.30
CA TYR A 407 -44.24 50.75 69.56
C TYR A 407 -44.99 50.13 70.74
N GLU A 408 -44.98 48.81 70.91
CA GLU A 408 -45.55 48.11 72.06
C GLU A 408 -44.83 48.51 73.36
N VAL A 409 -43.50 48.59 73.35
CA VAL A 409 -42.70 49.08 74.48
C VAL A 409 -43.03 50.55 74.78
N LEU A 410 -43.17 51.41 73.77
CA LEU A 410 -43.63 52.79 73.95
C LEU A 410 -45.04 52.83 74.58
N GLN A 411 -45.99 52.05 74.08
CA GLN A 411 -47.36 51.97 74.60
C GLN A 411 -47.40 51.46 76.04
N GLN A 412 -46.58 50.47 76.40
CA GLN A 412 -46.42 50.00 77.78
C GLN A 412 -45.82 51.09 78.68
N SER A 413 -44.80 51.82 78.20
CA SER A 413 -44.20 52.93 78.96
C SER A 413 -45.20 54.09 79.16
N GLU A 414 -46.04 54.38 78.16
CA GLU A 414 -47.08 55.39 78.24
C GLU A 414 -48.23 54.96 79.17
N ALA A 415 -48.60 53.68 79.17
CA ALA A 415 -49.56 53.11 80.11
C ALA A 415 -49.05 53.15 81.56
N LEU A 416 -47.78 52.81 81.78
CA LEU A 416 -47.12 52.95 83.09
C LEU A 416 -47.03 54.41 83.53
N ALA A 417 -46.69 55.34 82.63
CA ALA A 417 -46.69 56.78 82.92
C ALA A 417 -48.10 57.29 83.24
N LYS A 418 -49.13 56.86 82.51
CA LYS A 418 -50.55 57.16 82.83
C LYS A 418 -50.96 56.58 84.17
N GLN A 419 -50.52 55.37 84.52
CA GLN A 419 -50.80 54.74 85.82
C GLN A 419 -50.06 55.46 86.97
N GLN A 420 -48.84 55.95 86.74
CA GLN A 420 -48.11 56.80 87.69
C GLN A 420 -48.76 58.18 87.85
N VAL A 421 -49.19 58.83 86.76
CA VAL A 421 -49.96 60.07 86.83
C VAL A 421 -51.29 59.85 87.53
N TRP A 422 -51.98 58.74 87.27
CA TRP A 422 -53.22 58.39 87.97
C TRP A 422 -52.96 58.11 89.45
N SER A 423 -51.93 57.37 89.83
CA SER A 423 -51.62 57.11 91.24
C SER A 423 -51.06 58.35 91.97
N LEU A 424 -50.40 59.27 91.26
CA LEU A 424 -50.06 60.60 91.77
C LEU A 424 -51.29 61.49 91.92
N GLN A 425 -52.28 61.42 91.02
CA GLN A 425 -53.58 62.08 91.19
C GLN A 425 -54.44 61.44 92.27
N GLU A 426 -54.34 60.12 92.46
CA GLU A 426 -55.07 59.36 93.48
C GLU A 426 -54.43 59.58 94.86
N THR A 427 -53.11 59.66 94.97
CA THR A 427 -52.40 60.05 96.20
C THR A 427 -52.48 61.55 96.46
N LEU A 428 -52.57 62.40 95.44
CA LEU A 428 -52.93 63.81 95.60
C LEU A 428 -54.37 63.91 96.16
N ARG A 429 -55.38 63.34 95.48
CA ARG A 429 -56.77 63.30 95.96
C ARG A 429 -56.90 62.59 97.30
N ALA A 430 -56.08 61.61 97.64
CA ALA A 430 -56.05 60.95 98.95
C ALA A 430 -55.20 61.70 99.99
N SER A 431 -54.36 62.65 99.59
CA SER A 431 -53.71 63.62 100.49
C SER A 431 -54.64 64.80 100.78
N GLU A 432 -55.33 65.32 99.78
CA GLU A 432 -56.45 66.26 99.90
C GLU A 432 -57.60 65.66 100.70
N SER A 433 -57.92 64.38 100.46
CA SER A 433 -58.93 63.66 101.23
C SER A 433 -58.40 63.23 102.59
N LYS A 434 -57.10 62.97 102.81
CA LYS A 434 -56.54 62.87 104.17
C LYS A 434 -56.46 64.23 104.87
N ILE A 435 -56.41 65.35 104.16
CA ILE A 435 -56.62 66.68 104.76
C ILE A 435 -58.09 66.83 105.22
N LYS A 436 -59.04 66.12 104.57
CA LYS A 436 -60.47 66.02 104.95
C LYS A 436 -60.86 64.74 105.75
N ALA A 437 -59.89 63.87 106.07
CA ALA A 437 -60.14 62.52 106.61
C ALA A 437 -59.01 62.00 107.55
N LEU A 438 -58.02 62.84 107.84
CA LEU A 438 -57.46 62.90 109.19
C LEU A 438 -58.46 63.60 110.15
N GLU A 439 -59.60 64.06 109.61
CA GLU A 439 -60.87 64.27 110.31
C GLU A 439 -61.72 62.96 110.43
N ALA A 440 -61.38 61.84 109.75
CA ALA A 440 -62.15 60.58 109.73
C ALA A 440 -61.39 59.30 109.21
N HIS A 441 -60.97 58.41 110.12
CA HIS A 441 -60.22 57.13 109.89
C HIS A 441 -61.10 55.91 109.42
N PRO A 442 -60.58 54.66 109.19
CA PRO A 442 -59.50 54.17 108.29
C PRO A 442 -59.92 52.90 107.39
N PRO A 443 -59.20 51.74 107.16
CA PRO A 443 -59.20 50.95 105.87
C PRO A 443 -59.66 49.44 106.06
N PRO A 444 -59.21 48.31 105.38
CA PRO A 444 -58.34 48.04 104.17
C PRO A 444 -58.68 46.83 103.20
N GLN A 445 -58.02 46.77 102.01
CA GLN A 445 -57.60 45.56 101.21
C GLN A 445 -58.69 44.55 100.64
N PRO A 446 -58.37 43.31 100.17
CA PRO A 446 -57.90 42.94 98.79
C PRO A 446 -58.64 41.74 98.08
N VAL A 447 -58.32 41.39 96.82
CA VAL A 447 -58.73 40.11 96.13
C VAL A 447 -57.68 39.61 95.10
N GLU A 448 -57.57 38.30 94.87
CA GLU A 448 -56.65 37.60 93.92
C GLU A 448 -57.38 36.89 92.74
N CYS A 449 -56.64 36.27 91.80
CA CYS A 449 -57.20 35.44 90.70
C CYS A 449 -56.26 34.26 90.31
N ASN A 450 -56.79 33.15 89.75
CA ASN A 450 -56.07 31.88 89.54
C ASN A 450 -56.50 31.12 88.25
N ASP A 451 -55.58 30.78 87.33
CA ASP A 451 -55.83 29.75 86.28
C ASP A 451 -54.56 29.04 85.69
N TRP A 452 -53.37 29.29 86.23
CA TRP A 452 -52.05 28.80 85.74
C TRP A 452 -51.88 27.29 85.43
N PRO A 453 -52.53 26.32 86.11
CA PRO A 453 -52.16 24.90 85.97
C PRO A 453 -52.39 24.26 84.58
N LYS A 454 -53.38 24.72 83.80
CA LYS A 454 -53.84 24.02 82.58
C LYS A 454 -52.90 24.23 81.39
N GLU A 455 -52.48 25.47 81.15
CA GLU A 455 -51.59 25.82 80.03
C GLU A 455 -50.24 25.11 80.11
N LYS A 456 -49.71 24.95 81.33
CA LYS A 456 -48.47 24.23 81.62
C LYS A 456 -48.49 22.78 81.11
N GLN A 457 -49.63 22.10 81.18
CA GLN A 457 -49.75 20.72 80.71
C GLN A 457 -49.84 20.65 79.17
N HIS A 458 -50.63 21.54 78.56
CA HIS A 458 -50.70 21.64 77.09
C HIS A 458 -49.33 21.96 76.47
N MET A 459 -48.59 22.89 77.06
CA MET A 459 -47.26 23.28 76.59
C MET A 459 -46.22 22.15 76.74
N LYS A 460 -46.32 21.33 77.80
CA LYS A 460 -45.49 20.11 77.92
C LYS A 460 -45.78 19.10 76.80
N GLN A 461 -47.06 18.85 76.52
CA GLN A 461 -47.49 17.93 75.47
C GLN A 461 -46.94 18.36 74.10
N ALA A 462 -47.07 19.65 73.75
CA ALA A 462 -46.57 20.22 72.50
C ALA A 462 -45.03 20.13 72.38
N MET A 463 -44.30 20.26 73.49
CA MET A 463 -42.83 20.14 73.50
C MET A 463 -42.36 18.71 73.21
N GLU A 464 -43.04 17.71 73.76
CA GLU A 464 -42.77 16.28 73.49
C GLU A 464 -43.05 15.93 72.02
N ASP A 465 -44.16 16.44 71.49
CA ASP A 465 -44.58 16.30 70.09
C ASP A 465 -43.59 16.92 69.08
N LEU A 466 -42.94 18.04 69.45
CA LEU A 466 -41.87 18.67 68.66
C LEU A 466 -40.55 17.90 68.77
N PHE A 467 -40.23 17.34 69.94
CA PHE A 467 -39.00 16.57 70.16
C PHE A 467 -38.99 15.29 69.31
N GLU A 468 -40.11 14.59 69.20
CA GLU A 468 -40.23 13.45 68.28
C GLU A 468 -40.04 13.86 66.81
N LYS A 469 -40.63 14.98 66.37
CA LYS A 469 -40.51 15.47 64.99
C LYS A 469 -39.06 15.84 64.65
N LEU A 470 -38.35 16.47 65.59
CA LEU A 470 -36.92 16.76 65.46
C LEU A 470 -36.10 15.47 65.32
N ASN A 471 -36.31 14.49 66.19
CA ASN A 471 -35.57 13.22 66.22
C ASN A 471 -35.84 12.35 64.97
N ARG A 472 -37.01 12.48 64.33
CA ARG A 472 -37.28 11.91 63.00
C ARG A 472 -36.48 12.62 61.89
N ARG A 473 -36.48 13.96 61.87
CA ARG A 473 -35.69 14.75 60.91
C ARG A 473 -34.18 14.52 61.03
N GLU A 474 -33.66 14.35 62.24
CA GLU A 474 -32.23 14.08 62.47
C GLU A 474 -31.80 12.73 61.86
N LYS A 475 -32.67 11.71 61.91
CA LYS A 475 -32.44 10.41 61.24
C LYS A 475 -32.53 10.51 59.72
N GLU A 476 -33.49 11.30 59.19
CA GLU A 476 -33.59 11.60 57.75
C GLU A 476 -32.31 12.30 57.25
N VAL A 477 -31.84 13.34 57.95
CA VAL A 477 -30.60 14.07 57.63
C VAL A 477 -29.38 13.14 57.70
N SER A 478 -29.27 12.30 58.72
CA SER A 478 -28.17 11.33 58.85
C SER A 478 -28.13 10.36 57.67
N SER A 479 -29.29 9.84 57.26
CA SER A 479 -29.44 8.97 56.08
C SER A 479 -28.99 9.68 54.80
N VAL A 480 -29.52 10.87 54.52
CA VAL A 480 -29.17 11.67 53.33
C VAL A 480 -27.68 12.03 53.31
N THR A 481 -27.07 12.29 54.47
CA THR A 481 -25.64 12.60 54.58
C THR A 481 -24.78 11.39 54.18
N SER A 482 -25.11 10.19 54.66
CA SER A 482 -24.42 8.95 54.26
C SER A 482 -24.54 8.66 52.75
N GLN A 483 -25.72 8.92 52.16
CA GLN A 483 -25.93 8.81 50.72
C GLN A 483 -25.12 9.84 49.93
N ASN A 484 -24.98 11.06 50.45
CA ASN A 484 -24.20 12.13 49.85
C ASN A 484 -22.68 11.81 49.85
N GLU A 485 -22.16 11.22 50.93
CA GLU A 485 -20.77 10.73 50.98
C GLU A 485 -20.51 9.56 50.03
N LEU A 486 -21.44 8.61 49.96
CA LEU A 486 -21.36 7.51 48.98
C LEU A 486 -21.32 8.05 47.54
N LEU A 487 -22.22 8.98 47.18
CA LEU A 487 -22.22 9.61 45.86
C LEU A 487 -20.93 10.39 45.57
N LYS A 488 -20.39 11.15 46.54
CA LYS A 488 -19.08 11.82 46.41
C LYS A 488 -17.95 10.83 46.09
N SER A 489 -17.88 9.69 46.79
CA SER A 489 -16.87 8.66 46.51
C SER A 489 -17.00 8.06 45.11
N GLN A 490 -18.23 7.86 44.62
CA GLN A 490 -18.49 7.36 43.27
C GLN A 490 -18.08 8.38 42.19
N VAL A 491 -18.35 9.67 42.40
CA VAL A 491 -17.92 10.75 41.50
C VAL A 491 -16.39 10.80 41.39
N ILE A 492 -15.67 10.80 42.52
CA ILE A 492 -14.19 10.79 42.53
C ILE A 492 -13.63 9.56 41.78
N ALA A 493 -14.26 8.39 41.96
CA ALA A 493 -13.88 7.17 41.25
C ALA A 493 -14.22 7.20 39.74
N LEU A 494 -15.21 7.99 39.31
CA LEU A 494 -15.52 8.22 37.90
C LEU A 494 -14.58 9.24 37.26
N GLU A 495 -14.28 10.34 37.95
CA GLU A 495 -13.28 11.34 37.52
C GLU A 495 -11.89 10.71 37.33
N GLY A 496 -11.45 9.87 38.27
CA GLY A 496 -10.19 9.13 38.16
C GLY A 496 -10.14 8.20 36.95
N ARG A 497 -11.26 7.50 36.65
CA ARG A 497 -11.38 6.65 35.45
C ARG A 497 -11.42 7.47 34.15
N SER A 498 -12.06 8.64 34.17
CA SER A 498 -12.11 9.56 33.03
C SER A 498 -10.71 10.09 32.68
N ARG A 499 -9.98 10.66 33.65
CA ARG A 499 -8.57 11.08 33.47
C ARG A 499 -7.64 9.93 33.06
N GLY A 500 -7.95 8.71 33.51
CA GLY A 500 -7.27 7.48 33.09
C GLY A 500 -7.61 7.01 31.67
N ALA A 501 -8.72 7.45 31.07
CA ALA A 501 -9.06 7.25 29.67
C ALA A 501 -8.47 8.35 28.78
N GLU A 502 -8.59 9.61 29.20
CA GLU A 502 -8.00 10.79 28.57
C GLU A 502 -6.50 10.63 28.30
N LYS A 503 -5.72 10.24 29.31
CA LYS A 503 -4.27 9.94 29.15
C LYS A 503 -3.97 8.80 28.17
N ARG A 504 -4.87 7.81 28.02
CA ARG A 504 -4.70 6.74 27.02
C ARG A 504 -5.04 7.24 25.62
N ALA A 505 -6.06 8.08 25.48
CA ALA A 505 -6.38 8.75 24.22
C ALA A 505 -5.24 9.66 23.75
N GLU A 506 -4.60 10.42 24.65
CA GLU A 506 -3.39 11.19 24.35
C GLU A 506 -2.25 10.31 23.82
N MET A 507 -1.95 9.19 24.50
CA MET A 507 -0.88 8.28 24.09
C MET A 507 -1.15 7.67 22.71
N LEU A 508 -2.37 7.19 22.47
CA LEU A 508 -2.80 6.67 21.17
C LEU A 508 -2.79 7.75 20.08
N GLY A 509 -3.12 9.00 20.40
CA GLY A 509 -3.03 10.12 19.47
C GLY A 509 -1.59 10.44 19.05
N ARG A 510 -0.64 10.38 19.99
CA ARG A 510 0.80 10.55 19.71
C ARG A 510 1.35 9.41 18.85
N GLU A 511 0.97 8.16 19.14
CA GLU A 511 1.38 7.01 18.35
C GLU A 511 0.76 7.01 16.95
N LYS A 512 -0.53 7.36 16.83
CA LYS A 512 -1.19 7.56 15.55
C LYS A 512 -0.44 8.60 14.71
N GLY A 513 -0.14 9.77 15.25
CA GLY A 513 0.59 10.83 14.54
C GLY A 513 2.00 10.42 14.10
N ARG A 514 2.70 9.57 14.87
CA ARG A 514 3.96 8.96 14.45
C ARG A 514 3.77 8.04 13.23
N LEU A 515 2.78 7.16 13.28
CA LEU A 515 2.48 6.22 12.19
C LEU A 515 2.01 6.93 10.91
N GLU A 516 1.23 8.00 11.03
CA GLU A 516 0.83 8.85 9.90
C GLU A 516 2.06 9.52 9.25
N GLY A 517 2.99 10.06 10.04
CA GLY A 517 4.25 10.63 9.51
C GLY A 517 5.19 9.60 8.86
N GLU A 518 5.26 8.38 9.41
CA GLU A 518 6.01 7.28 8.82
C GLU A 518 5.40 6.84 7.48
N LEU A 519 4.06 6.74 7.40
CA LEU A 519 3.31 6.39 6.20
C LEU A 519 3.44 7.48 5.11
N GLU A 520 3.36 8.76 5.47
CA GLU A 520 3.69 9.86 4.55
C GLU A 520 5.11 9.75 3.99
N SER A 521 6.10 9.42 4.83
CA SER A 521 7.48 9.27 4.38
C SER A 521 7.67 8.11 3.40
N LEU A 522 6.88 7.04 3.54
CA LEU A 522 6.87 5.88 2.65
C LEU A 522 6.15 6.19 1.34
N ALA A 523 5.02 6.90 1.40
CA ALA A 523 4.26 7.34 0.23
C ALA A 523 5.10 8.24 -0.69
N ARG A 524 5.85 9.19 -0.13
CA ARG A 524 6.78 10.05 -0.89
C ARG A 524 7.87 9.23 -1.60
N LYS A 525 8.56 8.34 -0.87
CA LYS A 525 9.58 7.44 -1.46
C LYS A 525 9.03 6.55 -2.57
N SER A 526 7.78 6.07 -2.43
CA SER A 526 7.09 5.28 -3.46
C SER A 526 6.75 6.12 -4.70
N HIS A 527 6.36 7.38 -4.52
CA HIS A 527 6.17 8.33 -5.60
C HIS A 527 7.48 8.65 -6.34
N ASP A 528 8.58 8.90 -5.61
CA ASP A 528 9.90 9.13 -6.20
C ASP A 528 10.40 7.91 -6.99
N ALA A 529 10.21 6.70 -6.45
CA ALA A 529 10.60 5.44 -7.10
C ALA A 529 9.77 5.15 -8.37
N SER A 530 8.45 5.37 -8.32
CA SER A 530 7.59 5.21 -9.50
C SER A 530 7.88 6.27 -10.58
N GLY A 531 8.23 7.50 -10.19
CA GLY A 531 8.75 8.52 -11.11
C GLY A 531 10.04 8.08 -11.81
N GLN A 532 10.99 7.48 -11.09
CA GLN A 532 12.22 6.92 -11.68
C GLN A 532 11.93 5.77 -12.65
N LEU A 533 11.00 4.86 -12.32
CA LEU A 533 10.59 3.77 -13.21
C LEU A 533 9.97 4.26 -14.53
N VAL A 534 9.21 5.37 -14.50
CA VAL A 534 8.66 5.99 -15.71
C VAL A 534 9.78 6.54 -16.60
N ILE A 535 10.82 7.15 -16.04
CA ILE A 535 11.99 7.64 -16.80
C ILE A 535 12.74 6.46 -17.44
N ILE A 536 13.01 5.40 -16.69
CA ILE A 536 13.69 4.19 -17.18
C ILE A 536 12.88 3.54 -18.32
N SER A 537 11.56 3.43 -18.17
CA SER A 537 10.67 2.91 -19.23
C SER A 537 10.71 3.76 -20.50
N GLN A 538 10.75 5.09 -20.38
CA GLN A 538 10.88 5.98 -21.54
C GLN A 538 12.23 5.87 -22.24
N GLU A 539 13.33 5.65 -21.50
CA GLU A 539 14.63 5.36 -22.11
C GLU A 539 14.66 4.01 -22.83
N LEU A 540 14.02 2.98 -22.25
CA LEU A 540 13.97 1.64 -22.81
C LEU A 540 13.18 1.64 -24.13
N LEU A 541 12.01 2.29 -24.17
CA LEU A 541 11.22 2.48 -25.40
C LEU A 541 11.97 3.25 -26.48
N LYS A 542 12.77 4.27 -26.13
CA LYS A 542 13.64 4.98 -27.09
C LYS A 542 14.72 4.04 -27.65
N LYS A 543 15.37 3.25 -26.79
CA LYS A 543 16.39 2.27 -27.20
C LYS A 543 15.78 1.19 -28.11
N GLU A 544 14.57 0.72 -27.82
CA GLU A 544 13.83 -0.24 -28.66
C GLU A 544 13.45 0.35 -30.03
N SER A 545 12.96 1.59 -30.06
CA SER A 545 12.65 2.30 -31.32
C SER A 545 13.90 2.41 -32.22
N ASN A 546 15.01 2.88 -31.67
CA ASN A 546 16.28 3.02 -32.41
C ASN A 546 16.80 1.66 -32.90
N LEU A 547 16.64 0.59 -32.10
CA LEU A 547 17.07 -0.76 -32.46
C LEU A 547 16.21 -1.34 -33.59
N ASN A 548 14.90 -1.06 -33.61
CA ASN A 548 14.01 -1.46 -34.70
C ASN A 548 14.24 -0.64 -35.98
N GLU A 549 14.63 0.62 -35.88
CA GLU A 549 15.11 1.42 -37.02
C GLU A 549 16.39 0.83 -37.62
N LEU A 550 17.40 0.50 -36.80
CA LEU A 550 18.62 -0.18 -37.24
C LEU A 550 18.35 -1.55 -37.89
N ARG A 551 17.42 -2.35 -37.35
CA ARG A 551 16.96 -3.61 -37.97
C ARG A 551 16.36 -3.36 -39.35
N SER A 552 15.57 -2.31 -39.50
CA SER A 552 14.93 -1.95 -40.78
C SER A 552 15.97 -1.55 -41.82
N LEU A 553 16.95 -0.72 -41.45
CA LEU A 553 18.06 -0.31 -42.32
C LEU A 553 18.94 -1.50 -42.77
N LEU A 554 19.20 -2.47 -41.88
CA LEU A 554 19.92 -3.70 -42.23
C LEU A 554 19.12 -4.57 -43.21
N LEU A 555 17.80 -4.70 -43.01
CA LEU A 555 16.92 -5.43 -43.93
C LEU A 555 16.83 -4.74 -45.30
N GLU A 556 16.70 -3.42 -45.34
CA GLU A 556 16.69 -2.64 -46.59
C GLU A 556 17.99 -2.84 -47.37
N THR A 557 19.14 -2.79 -46.69
CA THR A 557 20.45 -2.91 -47.34
C THR A 557 20.73 -4.33 -47.85
N SER A 558 20.18 -5.36 -47.20
CA SER A 558 20.31 -6.77 -47.64
C SER A 558 19.75 -7.04 -49.05
N ARG A 559 18.94 -6.13 -49.60
CA ARG A 559 18.34 -6.23 -50.94
C ARG A 559 19.21 -5.66 -52.08
N GLN A 560 20.38 -5.09 -51.80
CA GLN A 560 21.25 -4.46 -52.81
C GLN A 560 22.71 -4.95 -52.73
N PRO A 561 23.02 -6.17 -53.21
CA PRO A 561 24.36 -6.76 -53.12
C PRO A 561 25.42 -5.92 -53.84
N GLY A 562 26.48 -5.52 -53.12
CA GLY A 562 27.65 -4.82 -53.67
C GLY A 562 27.53 -3.29 -53.80
N ALA A 563 26.31 -2.74 -53.86
CA ALA A 563 26.07 -1.29 -53.69
C ALA A 563 25.83 -0.94 -52.21
N GLY A 564 24.96 -1.71 -51.55
CA GLY A 564 24.55 -1.50 -50.17
C GLY A 564 25.70 -1.53 -49.16
N GLU A 565 26.67 -2.44 -49.31
CA GLU A 565 27.86 -2.48 -48.45
C GLU A 565 28.70 -1.21 -48.56
N ARG A 566 28.85 -0.63 -49.76
CA ARG A 566 29.62 0.62 -49.95
C ARG A 566 28.87 1.84 -49.41
N GLU A 567 27.54 1.80 -49.42
CA GLU A 567 26.68 2.82 -48.80
C GLU A 567 26.78 2.72 -47.27
N LEU A 568 26.64 1.51 -46.71
CA LEU A 568 26.83 1.23 -45.28
C LEU A 568 28.23 1.60 -44.81
N SER A 569 29.31 1.18 -45.46
CA SER A 569 30.67 1.55 -45.04
C SER A 569 30.91 3.06 -45.08
N ARG A 570 30.31 3.78 -46.03
CA ARG A 570 30.36 5.26 -46.07
C ARG A 570 29.57 5.88 -44.91
N GLU A 571 28.35 5.45 -44.65
CA GLU A 571 27.52 6.05 -43.59
C GLU A 571 27.93 5.60 -42.18
N VAL A 572 28.50 4.40 -42.02
CA VAL A 572 29.22 3.96 -40.82
C VAL A 572 30.45 4.82 -40.58
N HIS A 573 31.33 5.03 -41.57
CA HIS A 573 32.46 5.95 -41.39
C HIS A 573 31.99 7.37 -41.06
N LYS A 574 30.95 7.90 -41.70
CA LYS A 574 30.37 9.20 -41.30
C LYS A 574 29.83 9.19 -39.87
N ALA A 575 29.18 8.11 -39.42
CA ALA A 575 28.68 7.99 -38.04
C ALA A 575 29.82 7.90 -37.02
N GLU A 576 30.86 7.10 -37.28
CA GLU A 576 32.10 7.05 -36.50
C GLU A 576 32.80 8.41 -36.46
N TRP A 577 32.75 9.17 -37.55
CA TRP A 577 33.34 10.50 -37.66
C TRP A 577 32.54 11.53 -36.85
N ARG A 578 31.21 11.57 -37.01
CA ARG A 578 30.31 12.40 -36.18
C ARG A 578 30.48 12.08 -34.68
N LEU A 579 30.68 10.82 -34.31
CA LEU A 579 30.95 10.43 -32.92
C LEU A 579 32.31 10.94 -32.42
N LYS A 580 33.36 10.91 -33.25
CA LYS A 580 34.67 11.51 -32.93
C LYS A 580 34.56 13.04 -32.79
N GLU A 581 33.81 13.68 -33.68
CA GLU A 581 33.54 15.12 -33.64
C GLU A 581 32.79 15.51 -32.37
N GLN A 582 31.67 14.84 -32.07
CA GLN A 582 30.87 15.06 -30.86
C GLN A 582 31.71 14.84 -29.59
N LYS A 583 32.59 13.82 -29.58
CA LYS A 583 33.52 13.60 -28.47
C LYS A 583 34.51 14.74 -28.30
N LEU A 584 35.10 15.26 -29.39
CA LEU A 584 35.98 16.44 -29.33
C LEU A 584 35.21 17.69 -28.86
N GLN A 585 33.98 17.91 -29.33
CA GLN A 585 33.12 19.01 -28.87
C GLN A 585 32.80 18.91 -27.37
N GLU A 586 32.51 17.71 -26.85
CA GLU A 586 32.24 17.50 -25.43
C GLU A 586 33.52 17.57 -24.58
N ASP A 587 34.66 17.07 -25.05
CA ASP A 587 35.97 17.27 -24.40
C ASP A 587 36.33 18.77 -24.32
N ILE A 588 36.08 19.54 -25.39
CA ILE A 588 36.22 21.01 -25.43
C ILE A 588 35.28 21.69 -24.41
N LYS A 589 34.03 21.26 -24.33
CA LYS A 589 33.04 21.75 -23.36
C LYS A 589 33.47 21.46 -21.92
N VAL A 590 33.88 20.23 -21.60
CA VAL A 590 34.38 19.82 -20.29
C VAL A 590 35.68 20.57 -19.91
N LEU A 591 36.57 20.86 -20.87
CA LEU A 591 37.76 21.68 -20.64
C LEU A 591 37.40 23.15 -20.36
N ARG A 592 36.42 23.72 -21.07
CA ARG A 592 35.88 25.07 -20.82
C ARG A 592 35.18 25.16 -19.46
N GLU A 593 34.37 24.17 -19.09
CA GLU A 593 33.73 24.08 -17.77
C GLU A 593 34.75 23.97 -16.65
N LYS A 594 35.80 23.14 -16.79
CA LYS A 594 36.90 23.05 -15.82
C LYS A 594 37.67 24.38 -15.67
N LEU A 595 37.91 25.09 -16.77
CA LEU A 595 38.50 26.43 -16.74
C LEU A 595 37.56 27.46 -16.08
N GLN A 596 36.24 27.33 -16.24
CA GLN A 596 35.25 28.18 -15.57
C GLN A 596 35.15 27.90 -14.06
N VAL A 597 35.24 26.63 -13.64
CA VAL A 597 35.31 26.26 -12.22
C VAL A 597 36.59 26.83 -11.59
N LEU A 598 37.77 26.54 -12.14
CA LEU A 598 39.04 27.08 -11.63
C LEU A 598 39.10 28.62 -11.70
N GLY A 599 38.48 29.22 -12.72
CA GLY A 599 38.32 30.67 -12.86
C GLY A 599 37.38 31.30 -11.83
N THR A 600 36.34 30.59 -11.38
CA THR A 600 35.44 31.06 -10.31
C THR A 600 35.99 30.78 -8.91
N GLU A 601 36.84 29.76 -8.73
CA GLU A 601 37.59 29.57 -7.49
C GLU A 601 38.58 30.71 -7.23
N LYS A 602 39.22 31.24 -8.29
CA LYS A 602 40.02 32.48 -8.23
C LYS A 602 39.24 33.72 -7.80
N PHE A 603 37.91 33.71 -7.86
CA PHE A 603 37.05 34.85 -7.51
C PHE A 603 36.36 34.73 -6.13
N LYS A 604 36.70 33.71 -5.32
CA LYS A 604 36.25 33.60 -3.91
C LYS A 604 37.16 34.46 -3.01
N PRO A 605 36.68 35.57 -2.39
CA PRO A 605 37.56 36.57 -1.76
C PRO A 605 38.23 36.16 -0.43
N ASP A 606 37.84 35.04 0.18
CA ASP A 606 38.20 34.68 1.56
C ASP A 606 39.50 33.87 1.75
N GLN A 607 40.21 33.45 0.69
CA GLN A 607 41.46 32.68 0.85
C GLN A 607 42.69 33.52 1.25
N LYS A 608 42.54 34.47 2.19
CA LYS A 608 43.65 35.15 2.89
C LYS A 608 44.02 34.47 4.22
N ARG A 609 44.31 33.16 4.19
CA ARG A 609 45.19 32.44 5.16
C ARG A 609 45.39 30.96 4.82
N ARG A 610 46.50 30.61 4.16
CA ARG A 610 47.20 29.31 4.28
C ARG A 610 48.73 29.53 4.27
N PRO A 611 49.53 28.73 5.00
CA PRO A 611 50.99 28.90 5.04
C PRO A 611 51.68 28.44 3.75
N ALA A 612 52.79 29.09 3.39
CA ALA A 612 53.50 28.89 2.12
C ALA A 612 54.42 27.63 2.07
N SER A 613 54.25 26.65 2.97
CA SER A 613 55.17 25.52 3.15
C SER A 613 54.74 24.22 2.46
N LEU A 614 53.65 24.23 1.69
CA LEU A 614 53.18 23.11 0.87
C LEU A 614 52.64 23.64 -0.48
N GLN A 615 53.51 24.27 -1.27
CA GLN A 615 53.21 24.59 -2.67
C GLN A 615 53.23 23.32 -3.51
N GLY A 616 52.03 22.80 -3.83
CA GLY A 616 51.82 22.11 -5.10
C GLY A 616 52.02 23.09 -6.28
N PRO A 617 51.89 22.61 -7.54
CA PRO A 617 52.01 23.51 -8.69
C PRO A 617 51.01 24.67 -8.58
N GLU A 618 51.50 25.90 -8.81
CA GLU A 618 50.67 27.10 -8.79
C GLU A 618 49.42 26.92 -9.69
N PRO A 619 48.22 27.37 -9.27
CA PRO A 619 47.00 27.21 -10.06
C PRO A 619 47.07 27.91 -11.42
N ASP A 620 47.94 28.91 -11.57
CA ASP A 620 48.28 29.51 -12.86
C ASP A 620 48.95 28.50 -13.81
N SER A 621 49.82 27.62 -13.31
CA SER A 621 50.42 26.54 -14.12
C SER A 621 49.37 25.55 -14.59
N GLU A 622 48.42 25.17 -13.73
CA GLU A 622 47.36 24.21 -14.08
C GLU A 622 46.36 24.81 -15.07
N ILE A 623 45.97 26.07 -14.87
CA ILE A 623 45.12 26.81 -15.81
C ILE A 623 45.82 26.99 -17.16
N SER A 624 47.12 27.33 -17.20
CA SER A 624 47.88 27.40 -18.45
C SER A 624 47.94 26.05 -19.18
N LYS A 625 48.16 24.94 -18.46
CA LYS A 625 48.13 23.58 -19.03
C LYS A 625 46.76 23.22 -19.59
N LEU A 626 45.68 23.59 -18.91
CA LEU A 626 44.30 23.35 -19.36
C LEU A 626 43.92 24.24 -20.56
N GLN A 627 44.38 25.49 -20.60
CA GLN A 627 44.22 26.38 -21.76
C GLN A 627 44.97 25.86 -22.98
N GLN A 628 46.22 25.40 -22.81
CA GLN A 628 46.99 24.79 -23.89
C GLN A 628 46.33 23.48 -24.37
N ARG A 629 45.85 22.64 -23.46
CA ARG A 629 45.12 21.41 -23.82
C ARG A 629 43.82 21.71 -24.58
N LEU A 630 43.07 22.72 -24.15
CA LEU A 630 41.87 23.20 -24.85
C LEU A 630 42.20 23.67 -26.27
N LEU A 631 43.22 24.54 -26.41
CA LEU A 631 43.65 25.06 -27.71
C LEU A 631 44.04 23.92 -28.66
N ASN A 632 44.81 22.94 -28.18
CA ASN A 632 45.20 21.77 -28.95
C ASN A 632 43.96 20.94 -29.37
N THR A 633 42.97 20.72 -28.49
CA THR A 633 41.74 19.99 -28.87
C THR A 633 40.86 20.76 -29.86
N GLU A 634 40.80 22.09 -29.77
CA GLU A 634 40.08 22.92 -30.75
C GLU A 634 40.79 22.94 -32.10
N GLU A 635 42.12 22.86 -32.12
CA GLU A 635 42.92 22.76 -33.34
C GLU A 635 42.83 21.38 -34.00
N THR A 636 42.84 20.29 -33.23
CA THR A 636 42.60 18.96 -33.80
C THR A 636 41.18 18.83 -34.36
N LEU A 637 40.17 19.42 -33.70
CA LEU A 637 38.80 19.48 -34.25
C LEU A 637 38.74 20.28 -35.56
N ARG A 638 39.41 21.44 -35.65
CA ARG A 638 39.48 22.24 -36.88
C ARG A 638 40.16 21.51 -38.03
N SER A 639 41.36 20.97 -37.80
CA SER A 639 42.11 20.20 -38.80
C SER A 639 41.34 18.96 -39.29
N ALA A 640 40.66 18.26 -38.36
CA ALA A 640 39.80 17.14 -38.69
C ALA A 640 38.61 17.58 -39.58
N LEU A 641 37.91 18.67 -39.24
CA LEU A 641 36.79 19.18 -40.02
C LEU A 641 37.21 19.62 -41.44
N GLU A 642 38.38 20.24 -41.58
CA GLU A 642 38.95 20.60 -42.88
C GLU A 642 39.27 19.35 -43.74
N GLN A 643 39.85 18.31 -43.14
CA GLN A 643 40.07 17.02 -43.81
C GLN A 643 38.75 16.35 -44.22
N ASN A 644 37.74 16.37 -43.36
CA ASN A 644 36.44 15.79 -43.66
C ASN A 644 35.76 16.52 -44.85
N GLN A 645 35.78 17.86 -44.85
CA GLN A 645 35.25 18.64 -45.97
C GLN A 645 36.04 18.44 -47.29
N GLN A 646 37.33 18.10 -47.23
CA GLN A 646 38.10 17.69 -48.41
C GLN A 646 37.69 16.29 -48.90
N LEU A 647 37.45 15.34 -47.99
CA LEU A 647 36.97 14.00 -48.33
C LEU A 647 35.54 14.02 -48.90
N GLU A 648 34.64 14.85 -48.36
CA GLU A 648 33.29 15.01 -48.92
C GLU A 648 33.32 15.52 -50.36
N LYS A 649 34.11 16.56 -50.66
CA LYS A 649 34.30 17.06 -52.03
C LYS A 649 34.89 16.00 -52.98
N LEU A 650 35.79 15.15 -52.49
CA LEU A 650 36.32 14.02 -53.27
C LEU A 650 35.27 12.92 -53.49
N MET A 651 34.39 12.66 -52.53
CA MET A 651 33.29 11.70 -52.69
C MET A 651 32.21 12.23 -53.64
N GLU A 652 31.86 13.52 -53.61
CA GLU A 652 30.94 14.16 -54.55
C GLU A 652 31.49 14.14 -55.99
N ALA A 653 32.79 14.39 -56.17
CA ALA A 653 33.47 14.25 -57.45
C ALA A 653 33.45 12.79 -57.96
N MET A 654 33.46 11.80 -57.06
CA MET A 654 33.38 10.37 -57.42
C MET A 654 31.94 9.97 -57.80
N GLN A 655 30.94 10.40 -57.03
CA GLN A 655 29.51 10.15 -57.34
C GLN A 655 29.08 10.78 -58.66
N THR A 656 29.62 11.95 -59.04
CA THR A 656 29.31 12.58 -60.34
C THR A 656 29.95 11.84 -61.51
N LEU A 657 31.13 11.22 -61.34
CA LEU A 657 31.73 10.31 -62.34
C LEU A 657 30.92 9.01 -62.51
N ASP A 658 30.55 8.34 -61.41
CA ASP A 658 29.72 7.12 -61.47
C ASP A 658 28.33 7.41 -62.08
N SER A 659 27.74 8.58 -61.77
CA SER A 659 26.47 9.02 -62.36
C SER A 659 26.57 9.27 -63.86
N ALA A 660 27.69 9.83 -64.34
CA ALA A 660 27.96 10.00 -65.77
C ALA A 660 28.18 8.67 -66.49
N GLY A 661 28.84 7.70 -65.84
CA GLY A 661 29.02 6.34 -66.38
C GLY A 661 27.74 5.53 -66.49
N SER A 662 26.75 5.79 -65.63
CA SER A 662 25.45 5.12 -65.64
C SER A 662 24.51 5.60 -66.76
N ALA A 663 24.77 6.78 -67.35
CA ALA A 663 23.81 7.51 -68.16
C ALA A 663 24.29 7.93 -69.57
N ASN A 664 24.94 7.03 -70.33
CA ASN A 664 24.89 7.08 -71.81
C ASN A 664 25.31 5.77 -72.49
N GLY A 665 24.39 5.19 -73.27
CA GLY A 665 24.67 4.03 -74.12
C GLY A 665 25.04 4.42 -75.54
N VAL A 666 26.23 3.99 -76.00
CA VAL A 666 26.62 3.86 -77.42
C VAL A 666 26.74 5.17 -78.23
N HIS A 667 27.91 5.84 -78.15
CA HIS A 667 28.70 6.11 -79.37
C HIS A 667 30.21 6.32 -79.14
N GLN A 668 31.00 5.63 -79.95
CA GLN A 668 32.35 5.96 -80.45
C GLN A 668 33.38 6.63 -79.51
N GLN A 669 34.23 5.79 -78.91
CA GLN A 669 35.64 5.69 -79.33
C GLN A 669 36.39 7.02 -79.62
N GLY A 670 36.50 7.90 -78.61
CA GLY A 670 37.16 9.21 -78.76
C GLY A 670 37.90 9.75 -77.52
N GLN A 671 38.17 8.94 -76.49
CA GLN A 671 38.76 9.39 -75.22
C GLN A 671 39.84 8.46 -74.64
N LEU A 672 40.70 7.88 -75.49
CA LEU A 672 41.85 7.06 -75.03
C LEU A 672 43.12 7.88 -74.69
N ASP A 673 43.09 9.20 -74.86
CA ASP A 673 44.28 10.05 -74.69
C ASP A 673 44.41 10.69 -73.29
N LEU A 674 43.31 11.03 -72.58
CA LEU A 674 43.39 11.60 -71.22
C LEU A 674 44.01 10.63 -70.18
N VAL A 675 43.87 9.32 -70.38
CA VAL A 675 44.48 8.29 -69.52
C VAL A 675 46.01 8.21 -69.72
N ARG A 676 46.54 8.78 -70.81
CA ARG A 676 47.98 8.87 -71.06
C ARG A 676 48.61 10.05 -70.32
N GLU A 677 47.85 11.13 -70.11
CA GLU A 677 48.35 12.41 -69.58
C GLU A 677 48.38 12.49 -68.04
N THR A 678 47.56 11.67 -67.36
CA THR A 678 47.61 11.51 -65.89
C THR A 678 48.71 10.55 -65.41
N ARG A 679 49.37 9.79 -66.30
CA ARG A 679 50.57 9.00 -65.98
C ARG A 679 51.88 9.79 -66.12
N SER A 680 51.90 10.91 -66.84
CA SER A 680 53.05 11.83 -66.89
C SER A 680 53.16 12.71 -65.64
N PHE A 681 52.04 13.08 -65.03
CA PHE A 681 51.99 14.00 -63.87
C PHE A 681 52.47 13.42 -62.52
N LYS A 682 53.28 12.35 -62.56
CA LYS A 682 53.89 11.73 -61.37
C LYS A 682 55.38 11.40 -61.54
N GLN A 683 56.03 12.05 -62.51
CA GLN A 683 57.49 11.97 -62.74
C GLN A 683 58.13 13.35 -62.96
N GLU A 684 57.57 14.40 -62.34
CA GLU A 684 58.08 15.78 -62.45
C GLU A 684 57.97 16.53 -61.10
N GLN A 685 58.25 15.83 -60.00
CA GLN A 685 58.37 16.43 -58.66
C GLN A 685 59.45 15.76 -57.77
N ASP A 686 60.50 15.23 -58.41
CA ASP A 686 61.75 14.75 -57.76
C ASP A 686 62.97 15.21 -58.61
N CYS A 687 63.18 16.54 -58.66
CA CYS A 687 64.37 17.25 -59.14
C CYS A 687 64.41 18.66 -58.53
#